data_AF-A0AAU7FBH4-F1
#
_entry.id   AF-A0AAU7FBH4-F1
#
_cell.length_a   1.000
_cell.length_b   1.000
_cell.length_c   1.000
_cell.angle_alpha   90.00
_cell.angle_beta   90.00
_cell.angle_gamma   90.00
#
_symmetry.space_group_name_H-M   'P 1'
#
loop_
_entity.id
_entity.type
_entity.pdbx_description
1 polymer ?
#
loop_
_entity_poly.entity_id
_entity_poly.type
_entity_poly.pdbx_seq_one_letter_code
_entity_poly.pdbx_strand_id
1 'polypeptide(L)'
;MRKNTLRSHTGSLLCMALFSSTLWAAQPWQEGRQYQAGEEVSYQGLRYQARVKHEALMGAGWNPQQAPSLWTLVKSGAGSASSTSGTVSTAGATACPASWASSATYTTGNQVSYNGRTYEAKWWTKGDTPGTTGEWGVWKDLGVCGGSAATAAPASNTPVPTAAPTLAPTLAPTAKPSAAPTSAPTVSPAPTAIATAAPTPASSCFAAWLSSKAYVGGDKVTYNGRNYQAQWWTQGNPPDTNTGSGKPWLDLGVCGASPATATPVSNTPAPTAVPTAVPSATPTIKPSATPTASPVATAKPTLTPTATPTAVPTATPAVTPTPTATPQASAAPSLGLVINEIASDPNGSGSWFEIRNGSASSVNLSDVKLRIRNNAGVVSEYPLGAITLPAEGLLAVAARNSATGLTNTSQIVYLGQTSNYPRWTSASGAIELVRNGQTVDFVRFGSSSDQPLSAGQWSGSNAPALSASYGYALVRPYLQGIDSNTAADWQNVAFSTPGGRNDVPSGVTDEDGDGIPSSAKVPGGTYAGLDLYSMGARAGRPTLLIHVDTMQTTDEGVKPQREALQAVVDAFARRNIDILFDVGSMYTASFSPANFNLGGGKMVAFAACVDLNPASGCSRLADYKAASMDLRRRQVFHYLLMASSRNADGSSGSSGVAEIGGNDFIVSLGKWGLNSNTASNRYRLINYQAGTIMHELGHNLGLRHGGFENTNDKPNYYSIMNYLYQLQGLGDRATSIGPVQRYYLDKGYNSLSTCSLEGSACSSTFRIDYSDGSSERLNENSLLEAASIGRGADSGVYADWNNSKALNSSAYALDVNGDGVLGYLQDYDDWGNISLRFARTSQGSAGAAMLRSINSERKQAKKSRAFMHDQFEHSEEKPPRPEFFHELRKASPYAQFD
;
A
#
# COMPACT_ATOMS: atom_id res chain seq x y z
N MET A 1 73.93 -29.95 -5.23
CA MET A 1 74.96 -30.24 -6.26
C MET A 1 74.28 -30.58 -7.58
N ARG A 2 75.00 -30.46 -8.71
CA ARG A 2 74.85 -31.15 -10.03
C ARG A 2 73.61 -32.06 -10.26
N LYS A 3 72.93 -32.08 -11.42
CA LYS A 3 73.19 -31.48 -12.75
C LYS A 3 71.92 -31.55 -13.65
N ASN A 4 71.76 -30.57 -14.55
CA ASN A 4 71.65 -30.62 -16.02
C ASN A 4 70.90 -31.80 -16.74
N THR A 5 70.26 -31.64 -17.92
CA THR A 5 70.35 -30.56 -18.94
C THR A 5 69.11 -30.47 -19.87
N LEU A 6 69.02 -29.34 -20.60
CA LEU A 6 68.12 -29.03 -21.71
C LEU A 6 68.04 -30.09 -22.84
N ARG A 7 66.93 -30.04 -23.59
CA ARG A 7 67.00 -29.84 -25.05
C ARG A 7 66.04 -28.74 -25.49
N SER A 8 66.47 -27.93 -26.45
CA SER A 8 65.67 -26.92 -27.15
C SER A 8 65.50 -27.32 -28.61
N HIS A 9 64.48 -26.81 -29.28
CA HIS A 9 64.56 -26.40 -30.67
C HIS A 9 63.53 -25.30 -30.96
N THR A 10 63.97 -24.29 -31.71
CA THR A 10 63.13 -23.26 -32.31
C THR A 10 62.55 -23.76 -33.63
N GLY A 11 61.35 -23.28 -34.00
CA GLY A 11 60.69 -23.69 -35.24
C GLY A 11 59.42 -22.89 -35.50
N SER A 12 59.57 -21.67 -36.03
CA SER A 12 58.43 -20.90 -36.55
C SER A 12 57.92 -21.54 -37.84
N LEU A 13 56.64 -21.92 -37.88
CA LEU A 13 55.97 -22.18 -39.15
C LEU A 13 54.51 -21.73 -39.08
N LEU A 14 54.18 -20.80 -39.97
CA LEU A 14 52.87 -20.20 -40.12
C LEU A 14 51.92 -21.22 -40.77
N CYS A 15 50.83 -21.57 -40.10
CA CYS A 15 49.78 -22.39 -40.70
C CYS A 15 48.40 -21.82 -40.34
N MET A 16 47.66 -21.37 -41.35
CA MET A 16 46.29 -20.87 -41.18
C MET A 16 45.35 -22.04 -40.89
N ALA A 17 44.90 -22.17 -39.64
CA ALA A 17 43.76 -23.01 -39.31
C ALA A 17 42.46 -22.27 -39.71
N LEU A 18 41.83 -22.71 -40.81
CA LEU A 18 40.52 -22.23 -41.22
C LEU A 18 39.47 -22.68 -40.19
N PHE A 19 39.07 -21.78 -39.29
CA PHE A 19 37.90 -21.97 -38.44
C PHE A 19 36.63 -21.89 -39.28
N SER A 20 36.20 -23.04 -39.80
CA SER A 20 34.89 -23.23 -40.41
C SER A 20 33.81 -22.79 -39.42
N SER A 21 33.02 -21.79 -39.80
CA SER A 21 32.02 -21.16 -38.93
C SER A 21 30.78 -22.06 -38.74
N THR A 22 30.91 -23.10 -37.92
CA THR A 22 29.75 -23.86 -37.44
C THR A 22 28.90 -22.96 -36.56
N LEU A 23 27.71 -22.59 -37.04
CA LEU A 23 26.72 -21.83 -36.30
C LEU A 23 26.22 -22.64 -35.09
N TRP A 24 26.88 -22.50 -33.94
CA TRP A 24 26.29 -22.89 -32.67
C TRP A 24 25.08 -22.00 -32.39
N ALA A 25 23.93 -22.65 -32.16
CA ALA A 25 22.80 -21.97 -31.54
C ALA A 25 23.20 -21.53 -30.13
N ALA A 26 22.82 -20.30 -29.75
CA ALA A 26 23.00 -19.83 -28.38
C ALA A 26 22.26 -20.78 -27.43
N GLN A 27 22.88 -21.16 -26.31
CA GLN A 27 22.27 -22.10 -25.36
C GLN A 27 21.00 -21.48 -24.75
N PRO A 28 19.96 -22.27 -24.43
CA PRO A 28 18.78 -21.74 -23.75
C PRO A 28 19.18 -21.11 -22.41
N TRP A 29 18.62 -19.94 -22.10
CA TRP A 29 18.76 -19.37 -20.76
C TRP A 29 18.16 -20.32 -19.73
N GLN A 30 18.93 -20.59 -18.68
CA GLN A 30 18.57 -21.38 -17.53
C GLN A 30 18.72 -20.55 -16.25
N GLU A 31 17.77 -20.72 -15.33
CA GLU A 31 17.83 -20.17 -14.00
C GLU A 31 18.78 -21.01 -13.11
N GLY A 32 19.37 -20.40 -12.08
CA GLY A 32 20.41 -21.01 -11.24
C GLY A 32 21.79 -21.13 -11.89
N ARG A 33 22.01 -20.53 -13.07
CA ARG A 33 23.27 -20.63 -13.84
C ARG A 33 24.12 -19.35 -13.77
N GLN A 34 25.44 -19.51 -13.68
CA GLN A 34 26.41 -18.41 -13.89
C GLN A 34 26.67 -18.15 -15.38
N TYR A 35 26.69 -16.87 -15.74
CA TYR A 35 26.96 -16.35 -17.09
C TYR A 35 28.18 -15.42 -17.08
N GLN A 36 29.02 -15.52 -18.10
CA GLN A 36 30.15 -14.58 -18.28
C GLN A 36 29.72 -13.32 -19.05
N ALA A 37 30.41 -12.20 -18.82
CA ALA A 37 30.23 -11.01 -19.67
C ALA A 37 30.54 -11.36 -21.14
N GLY A 38 29.63 -11.00 -22.05
CA GLY A 38 29.72 -11.33 -23.48
C GLY A 38 29.11 -12.69 -23.87
N GLU A 39 28.68 -13.52 -22.91
CA GLU A 39 28.03 -14.81 -23.21
C GLU A 39 26.63 -14.62 -23.82
N GLU A 40 26.32 -15.39 -24.87
CA GLU A 40 25.01 -15.34 -25.55
C GLU A 40 24.11 -16.53 -25.20
N VAL A 41 22.82 -16.23 -24.97
CA VAL A 41 21.75 -17.19 -24.68
C VAL A 41 20.53 -16.96 -25.58
N SER A 42 19.70 -18.00 -25.76
CA SER A 42 18.36 -17.86 -26.33
C SER A 42 17.29 -17.86 -25.24
N TYR A 43 16.37 -16.89 -25.25
CA TYR A 43 15.21 -16.85 -24.37
C TYR A 43 13.96 -16.41 -25.16
N GLN A 44 12.87 -17.16 -25.03
CA GLN A 44 11.62 -16.96 -25.79
C GLN A 44 11.83 -16.76 -27.32
N GLY A 45 12.79 -17.48 -27.91
CA GLY A 45 13.12 -17.40 -29.34
C GLY A 45 14.02 -16.22 -29.75
N LEU A 46 14.37 -15.32 -28.83
CA LEU A 46 15.27 -14.18 -29.08
C LEU A 46 16.68 -14.43 -28.51
N ARG A 47 17.71 -13.86 -29.13
CA ARG A 47 19.11 -13.93 -28.67
C ARG A 47 19.48 -12.74 -27.80
N TYR A 48 20.11 -13.01 -26.66
CA TYR A 48 20.56 -12.00 -25.71
C TYR A 48 22.01 -12.25 -25.29
N GLN A 49 22.76 -11.17 -25.10
CA GLN A 49 24.14 -11.19 -24.61
C GLN A 49 24.23 -10.62 -23.19
N ALA A 50 24.93 -11.31 -22.29
CA ALA A 50 25.18 -10.85 -20.93
C ALA A 50 26.12 -9.63 -20.94
N ARG A 51 25.71 -8.53 -20.29
CA ARG A 51 26.48 -7.29 -20.15
C ARG A 51 27.63 -7.41 -19.16
N VAL A 52 27.41 -8.19 -18.10
CA VAL A 52 28.32 -8.39 -16.97
C VAL A 52 28.30 -9.85 -16.54
N LYS A 53 29.38 -10.31 -15.90
CA LYS A 53 29.38 -11.62 -15.23
C LYS A 53 28.36 -11.58 -14.09
N HIS A 54 27.45 -12.55 -14.05
CA HIS A 54 26.43 -12.64 -13.01
C HIS A 54 25.96 -14.09 -12.82
N GLU A 55 25.19 -14.33 -11.77
CA GLU A 55 24.47 -15.59 -11.53
C GLU A 55 22.97 -15.32 -11.60
N ALA A 56 22.23 -16.07 -12.40
CA ALA A 56 20.78 -15.92 -12.51
C ALA A 56 20.08 -16.64 -11.33
N LEU A 57 20.21 -16.09 -10.13
CA LEU A 57 19.69 -16.67 -8.89
C LEU A 57 18.19 -17.02 -9.01
N MET A 58 17.80 -18.19 -8.48
CA MET A 58 16.44 -18.69 -8.58
C MET A 58 15.43 -17.76 -7.87
N GLY A 59 14.36 -17.40 -8.58
CA GLY A 59 13.33 -16.47 -8.11
C GLY A 59 13.66 -14.99 -8.33
N ALA A 60 14.89 -14.62 -8.69
CA ALA A 60 15.29 -13.22 -8.84
C ALA A 60 14.71 -12.52 -10.09
N GLY A 61 14.07 -13.26 -10.99
CA GLY A 61 13.49 -12.71 -12.23
C GLY A 61 14.52 -12.25 -13.27
N TRP A 62 15.79 -12.60 -13.13
CA TRP A 62 16.91 -12.13 -13.96
C TRP A 62 17.01 -12.79 -15.35
N ASN A 63 15.86 -13.10 -15.95
CA ASN A 63 15.81 -13.56 -17.34
C ASN A 63 16.13 -12.41 -18.31
N PRO A 64 16.52 -12.73 -19.56
CA PRO A 64 17.04 -11.73 -20.48
C PRO A 64 16.05 -10.65 -20.95
N GLN A 65 14.75 -10.85 -20.75
CA GLN A 65 13.73 -9.85 -21.06
C GLN A 65 13.50 -8.88 -19.89
N GLN A 66 13.57 -9.37 -18.64
CA GLN A 66 13.22 -8.60 -17.44
C GLN A 66 14.43 -7.91 -16.76
N ALA A 67 15.67 -8.33 -17.04
CA ALA A 67 16.88 -7.71 -16.50
C ALA A 67 17.77 -7.03 -17.59
N PRO A 68 17.35 -5.90 -18.19
CA PRO A 68 18.10 -5.20 -19.24
C PRO A 68 19.41 -4.54 -18.75
N SER A 69 19.65 -4.50 -17.43
CA SER A 69 20.94 -4.17 -16.81
C SER A 69 21.96 -5.31 -16.86
N LEU A 70 21.50 -6.56 -16.93
CA LEU A 70 22.32 -7.76 -17.05
C LEU A 70 22.40 -8.27 -18.49
N TRP A 71 21.43 -7.94 -19.35
CA TRP A 71 21.29 -8.49 -20.70
C TRP A 71 21.10 -7.43 -21.79
N THR A 72 21.50 -7.75 -23.02
CA THR A 72 21.30 -6.93 -24.23
C THR A 72 20.70 -7.78 -25.34
N LEU A 73 19.62 -7.33 -25.99
CA LEU A 73 19.07 -8.01 -27.18
C LEU A 73 20.05 -7.90 -28.36
N VAL A 74 20.43 -9.04 -28.95
CA VAL A 74 21.37 -9.10 -30.08
C VAL A 74 20.60 -8.93 -31.39
N LYS A 75 20.75 -7.77 -32.04
CA LYS A 75 20.19 -7.52 -33.38
C LYS A 75 21.11 -8.09 -34.47
N SER A 76 20.52 -8.80 -35.43
CA SER A 76 21.23 -9.39 -36.56
C SER A 76 21.59 -8.36 -37.66
N GLY A 77 22.77 -7.74 -37.53
CA GLY A 77 23.68 -7.40 -38.63
C GLY A 77 23.34 -6.27 -39.61
N ALA A 78 24.21 -5.24 -39.66
CA ALA A 78 25.01 -4.84 -40.84
C ALA A 78 25.68 -3.45 -40.64
N GLY A 79 26.95 -3.30 -41.06
CA GLY A 79 27.61 -2.00 -41.27
C GLY A 79 28.65 -1.56 -40.22
N SER A 80 29.93 -1.55 -40.62
CA SER A 80 31.03 -0.80 -39.97
C SER A 80 31.15 0.60 -40.64
N ALA A 81 31.88 1.61 -40.16
CA ALA A 81 32.84 1.75 -39.05
C ALA A 81 32.67 3.18 -38.43
N SER A 82 33.54 3.79 -37.62
CA SER A 82 34.90 3.49 -37.13
C SER A 82 35.15 4.18 -35.78
N SER A 83 36.41 4.28 -35.33
CA SER A 83 36.83 4.87 -34.05
C SER A 83 37.87 5.99 -34.18
N THR A 84 37.84 6.97 -33.25
CA THR A 84 39.03 7.75 -32.83
C THR A 84 38.86 8.23 -31.40
N SER A 85 39.96 8.61 -30.73
CA SER A 85 40.00 8.93 -29.30
C SER A 85 40.57 10.32 -29.02
N GLY A 86 40.01 10.99 -28.01
CA GLY A 86 40.70 12.00 -27.20
C GLY A 86 40.73 13.44 -27.71
N THR A 87 40.20 14.37 -26.89
CA THR A 87 40.90 15.60 -26.43
C THR A 87 40.02 16.36 -25.42
N VAL A 88 40.63 17.16 -24.54
CA VAL A 88 39.93 18.07 -23.62
C VAL A 88 40.12 19.51 -24.12
N SER A 89 39.02 20.23 -24.38
CA SER A 89 39.00 21.69 -24.57
C SER A 89 37.58 22.24 -24.44
N THR A 90 37.44 23.57 -24.37
CA THR A 90 36.29 24.25 -23.75
C THR A 90 35.17 24.70 -24.69
N ALA A 91 33.94 24.57 -24.19
CA ALA A 91 32.76 25.43 -24.42
C ALA A 91 32.26 25.67 -25.85
N GLY A 92 31.10 25.08 -26.16
CA GLY A 92 30.16 25.56 -27.19
C GLY A 92 28.73 25.26 -26.72
N ALA A 93 27.80 26.22 -26.85
CA ALA A 93 26.44 26.06 -26.34
C ALA A 93 25.60 25.13 -27.26
N THR A 94 24.98 24.11 -26.68
CA THR A 94 24.18 23.13 -27.43
C THR A 94 22.96 23.79 -28.10
N ALA A 95 22.69 23.40 -29.34
CA ALA A 95 21.46 23.78 -30.02
C ALA A 95 20.24 23.18 -29.30
N CYS A 96 19.14 23.93 -29.21
CA CYS A 96 17.92 23.46 -28.57
C CYS A 96 17.31 22.26 -29.30
N PRO A 97 16.80 21.24 -28.58
CA PRO A 97 15.89 20.24 -29.15
C PRO A 97 14.53 20.88 -29.50
N ALA A 98 13.64 20.10 -30.12
CA ALA A 98 12.34 20.57 -30.59
C ALA A 98 11.53 21.30 -29.51
N SER A 99 10.85 22.39 -29.88
CA SER A 99 10.03 23.19 -28.96
C SER A 99 8.89 22.37 -28.36
N TRP A 100 8.67 22.47 -27.05
CA TRP A 100 7.57 21.81 -26.37
C TRP A 100 6.21 22.26 -26.92
N ALA A 101 5.40 21.29 -27.32
CA ALA A 101 3.99 21.45 -27.67
C ALA A 101 3.09 20.73 -26.66
N SER A 102 2.06 21.41 -26.14
CA SER A 102 1.13 20.90 -25.12
C SER A 102 0.26 19.73 -25.60
N SER A 103 -0.02 19.63 -26.89
CA SER A 103 -0.84 18.58 -27.50
C SER A 103 -0.07 17.27 -27.77
N ALA A 104 1.26 17.30 -27.69
CA ALA A 104 2.11 16.13 -27.88
C ALA A 104 2.40 15.41 -26.56
N THR A 105 2.74 14.12 -26.68
CA THR A 105 3.05 13.23 -25.55
C THR A 105 4.54 12.95 -25.53
N TYR A 106 5.13 12.95 -24.33
CA TYR A 106 6.55 12.70 -24.09
C TYR A 106 6.70 11.59 -23.04
N THR A 107 7.76 10.79 -23.16
CA THR A 107 8.14 9.73 -22.22
C THR A 107 9.54 9.95 -21.67
N THR A 108 9.92 9.21 -20.61
CA THR A 108 11.24 9.29 -19.97
C THR A 108 12.40 9.43 -20.97
N GLY A 109 13.23 10.46 -20.80
CA GLY A 109 14.38 10.75 -21.66
C GLY A 109 14.06 11.49 -22.97
N ASN A 110 12.80 11.82 -23.25
CA ASN A 110 12.47 12.76 -24.33
C ASN A 110 12.87 14.18 -23.92
N GLN A 111 13.56 14.89 -24.82
CA GLN A 111 14.03 16.25 -24.56
C GLN A 111 13.32 17.28 -25.45
N VAL A 112 12.96 18.41 -24.85
CA VAL A 112 12.25 19.53 -25.49
C VAL A 112 12.89 20.85 -25.11
N SER A 113 12.67 21.90 -25.91
CA SER A 113 13.02 23.27 -25.53
C SER A 113 11.80 24.09 -25.12
N TYR A 114 11.99 24.92 -24.09
CA TYR A 114 10.99 25.87 -23.59
C TYR A 114 11.70 27.05 -22.94
N ASN A 115 11.27 28.28 -23.21
CA ASN A 115 11.85 29.52 -22.67
C ASN A 115 13.40 29.60 -22.71
N GLY A 116 14.02 29.15 -23.82
CA GLY A 116 15.48 29.19 -24.00
C GLY A 116 16.26 28.15 -23.17
N ARG A 117 15.59 27.12 -22.65
CA ARG A 117 16.18 26.05 -21.86
C ARG A 117 15.77 24.68 -22.39
N THR A 118 16.62 23.68 -22.17
CA THR A 118 16.32 22.28 -22.49
C THR A 118 15.74 21.58 -21.28
N TYR A 119 14.68 20.80 -21.49
CA TYR A 119 14.02 20.00 -20.47
C TYR A 119 13.91 18.54 -20.90
N GLU A 120 14.12 17.63 -19.96
CA GLU A 120 14.02 16.18 -20.15
C GLU A 120 12.84 15.62 -19.36
N ALA A 121 11.95 14.89 -20.03
CA ALA A 121 10.81 14.25 -19.38
C ALA A 121 11.32 13.14 -18.45
N LYS A 122 10.90 13.17 -17.18
CA LYS A 122 11.27 12.15 -16.18
C LYS A 122 10.36 10.92 -16.27
N TRP A 123 9.10 11.10 -16.67
CA TRP A 123 8.10 10.05 -16.90
C TRP A 123 7.14 10.46 -18.03
N TRP A 124 6.05 9.71 -18.25
CA TRP A 124 5.04 10.04 -19.26
C TRP A 124 4.35 11.38 -18.92
N THR A 125 4.22 12.27 -19.91
CA THR A 125 3.53 13.56 -19.76
C THR A 125 2.85 14.00 -21.05
N LYS A 126 1.74 14.72 -20.91
CA LYS A 126 1.03 15.43 -21.99
C LYS A 126 0.38 16.68 -21.40
N GLY A 127 0.73 17.86 -21.92
CA GLY A 127 0.16 19.14 -21.47
C GLY A 127 0.86 19.80 -20.28
N ASP A 128 1.67 19.08 -19.49
CA ASP A 128 2.48 19.69 -18.42
C ASP A 128 3.57 20.59 -19.01
N THR A 129 3.57 21.86 -18.63
CA THR A 129 4.52 22.87 -19.15
C THR A 129 5.90 22.74 -18.50
N PRO A 130 7.01 22.77 -19.26
CA PRO A 130 8.35 22.70 -18.67
C PRO A 130 8.68 23.91 -17.78
N GLY A 131 9.46 23.66 -16.71
CA GLY A 131 9.96 24.69 -15.79
C GLY A 131 8.98 25.17 -14.70
N THR A 132 7.70 24.75 -14.69
CA THR A 132 6.70 25.25 -13.74
C THR A 132 6.72 24.60 -12.36
N THR A 133 7.44 23.50 -12.18
CA THR A 133 7.29 22.57 -11.02
C THR A 133 8.59 22.25 -10.28
N GLY A 134 9.68 22.98 -10.55
CA GLY A 134 10.98 22.75 -9.90
C GLY A 134 11.61 21.37 -10.17
N GLU A 135 12.61 20.98 -9.38
CA GLU A 135 13.31 19.68 -9.51
C GLU A 135 12.39 18.46 -9.32
N TRP A 136 11.34 18.63 -8.53
CA TRP A 136 10.32 17.62 -8.22
C TRP A 136 9.29 17.42 -9.35
N GLY A 137 9.27 18.32 -10.34
CA GLY A 137 8.38 18.31 -11.49
C GLY A 137 8.51 17.12 -12.44
N VAL A 138 7.65 17.06 -13.46
CA VAL A 138 7.72 16.03 -14.53
C VAL A 138 8.88 16.28 -15.51
N TRP A 139 9.40 17.51 -15.53
CA TRP A 139 10.48 17.98 -16.40
C TRP A 139 11.75 18.26 -15.58
N LYS A 140 12.85 17.61 -15.94
CA LYS A 140 14.21 17.87 -15.45
C LYS A 140 14.85 18.96 -16.31
N ASP A 141 15.26 20.07 -15.71
CA ASP A 141 16.00 21.13 -16.39
C ASP A 141 17.43 20.65 -16.73
N LEU A 142 17.85 20.80 -17.99
CA LEU A 142 19.19 20.44 -18.47
C LEU A 142 20.06 21.67 -18.80
N GLY A 143 19.59 22.88 -18.48
CA GLY A 143 20.31 24.13 -18.72
C GLY A 143 19.77 24.95 -19.90
N VAL A 144 20.41 26.11 -20.12
CA VAL A 144 20.13 26.99 -21.26
C VAL A 144 20.51 26.33 -22.59
N CYS A 145 19.76 26.62 -23.64
CA CYS A 145 20.08 26.23 -25.01
C CYS A 145 19.86 27.40 -25.98
N GLY A 146 20.66 27.44 -27.05
CA GLY A 146 20.78 28.63 -27.88
C GLY A 146 21.66 29.72 -27.25
N GLY A 147 22.45 30.41 -28.07
CA GLY A 147 23.45 31.38 -27.61
C GLY A 147 22.91 32.81 -27.53
N SER A 148 22.55 33.26 -26.33
CA SER A 148 22.56 34.68 -25.95
C SER A 148 22.66 34.81 -24.42
N ALA A 149 23.21 35.90 -23.89
CA ALA A 149 23.69 35.97 -22.51
C ALA A 149 23.39 37.30 -21.78
N ALA A 150 23.51 37.27 -20.45
CA ALA A 150 23.31 38.35 -19.47
C ALA A 150 21.82 38.76 -19.25
N THR A 151 21.40 39.31 -18.10
CA THR A 151 22.10 39.70 -16.84
C THR A 151 21.18 39.45 -15.62
N ALA A 152 21.63 39.68 -14.38
CA ALA A 152 20.89 39.35 -13.16
C ALA A 152 20.51 40.57 -12.28
N ALA A 153 19.32 40.49 -11.64
CA ALA A 153 18.80 41.33 -10.54
C ALA A 153 18.52 42.83 -10.87
N PRO A 154 17.69 43.57 -10.10
CA PRO A 154 17.02 43.25 -8.83
C PRO A 154 15.46 43.24 -8.91
N ALA A 155 14.78 43.43 -7.77
CA ALA A 155 13.32 43.23 -7.60
C ALA A 155 12.48 44.52 -7.60
N SER A 156 11.16 44.40 -7.89
CA SER A 156 10.01 45.06 -7.22
C SER A 156 8.83 45.40 -8.17
N ASN A 157 7.62 44.99 -7.74
CA ASN A 157 6.28 45.57 -7.96
C ASN A 157 5.66 45.83 -9.37
N THR A 158 4.46 45.23 -9.55
CA THR A 158 3.28 45.65 -10.36
C THR A 158 3.23 45.36 -11.87
N PRO A 159 2.16 44.68 -12.32
CA PRO A 159 1.61 44.90 -13.68
C PRO A 159 0.05 44.89 -13.75
N VAL A 160 -0.56 45.95 -14.30
CA VAL A 160 -1.97 46.01 -14.77
C VAL A 160 -2.09 47.10 -15.85
N PRO A 161 -2.81 46.92 -16.98
CA PRO A 161 -3.04 45.71 -17.81
C PRO A 161 -2.65 45.98 -19.30
N THR A 162 -3.03 45.11 -20.26
CA THR A 162 -3.84 45.47 -21.46
C THR A 162 -3.89 44.34 -22.53
N ALA A 163 -5.12 43.99 -22.93
CA ALA A 163 -5.65 43.41 -24.18
C ALA A 163 -4.84 42.42 -25.09
N ALA A 164 -5.59 41.45 -25.64
CA ALA A 164 -5.19 40.55 -26.73
C ALA A 164 -5.41 41.17 -28.14
N PRO A 165 -5.10 40.42 -29.21
CA PRO A 165 -6.18 40.13 -30.17
C PRO A 165 -6.31 38.65 -30.58
N THR A 166 -7.54 38.26 -30.90
CA THR A 166 -7.95 36.94 -31.41
C THR A 166 -7.92 36.89 -32.93
N LEU A 167 -7.59 35.74 -33.54
CA LEU A 167 -8.12 35.33 -34.86
C LEU A 167 -8.33 33.82 -34.95
N ALA A 168 -9.28 33.39 -35.78
CA ALA A 168 -9.61 31.98 -36.06
C ALA A 168 -10.13 31.81 -37.50
N PRO A 169 -9.90 30.65 -38.12
CA PRO A 169 -10.88 30.01 -39.04
C PRO A 169 -11.11 28.53 -38.65
N THR A 170 -12.31 27.91 -38.70
CA THR A 170 -13.44 27.94 -39.65
C THR A 170 -13.22 27.11 -40.92
N LEU A 171 -13.88 25.94 -41.04
CA LEU A 171 -14.26 25.27 -42.29
C LEU A 171 -15.49 24.33 -42.12
N ALA A 172 -16.31 24.24 -43.16
CA ALA A 172 -17.45 23.31 -43.42
C ALA A 172 -17.87 23.50 -44.92
N PRO A 173 -18.90 22.86 -45.53
CA PRO A 173 -19.81 21.78 -45.06
C PRO A 173 -20.17 20.65 -46.12
N THR A 174 -21.03 19.69 -45.73
CA THR A 174 -21.97 18.86 -46.57
C THR A 174 -21.40 17.82 -47.58
N ALA A 175 -22.11 16.76 -48.05
CA ALA A 175 -23.56 16.40 -48.03
C ALA A 175 -23.84 14.85 -47.88
N LYS A 176 -25.12 14.41 -47.99
CA LYS A 176 -25.65 13.04 -47.73
C LYS A 176 -26.82 12.65 -48.66
N PRO A 177 -26.88 11.40 -49.22
CA PRO A 177 -28.02 10.48 -48.97
C PRO A 177 -27.58 8.97 -48.90
N SER A 178 -28.19 7.99 -48.20
CA SER A 178 -29.55 7.64 -47.72
C SER A 178 -30.16 6.44 -48.49
N ALA A 179 -30.24 5.23 -47.87
CA ALA A 179 -31.26 4.16 -48.08
C ALA A 179 -30.81 2.79 -47.50
N ALA A 180 -31.77 1.89 -47.26
CA ALA A 180 -31.57 0.45 -46.99
C ALA A 180 -32.63 -0.37 -47.77
N PRO A 181 -32.38 -1.65 -48.07
CA PRO A 181 -33.28 -2.68 -47.54
C PRO A 181 -32.60 -4.03 -47.16
N THR A 182 -33.41 -4.96 -46.67
CA THR A 182 -33.02 -6.22 -45.98
C THR A 182 -32.92 -7.44 -46.90
N SER A 183 -31.95 -8.34 -46.68
CA SER A 183 -32.09 -9.83 -46.71
C SER A 183 -30.77 -10.54 -46.34
N ALA A 184 -30.79 -11.87 -46.18
CA ALA A 184 -29.78 -12.66 -45.45
C ALA A 184 -28.94 -13.60 -46.39
N PRO A 185 -28.18 -14.62 -45.92
CA PRO A 185 -26.74 -14.67 -46.13
C PRO A 185 -26.25 -15.81 -47.05
N THR A 186 -24.95 -15.86 -47.34
CA THR A 186 -24.30 -16.99 -48.03
C THR A 186 -22.86 -17.20 -47.51
N VAL A 187 -22.47 -18.45 -47.27
CA VAL A 187 -21.10 -18.90 -46.90
C VAL A 187 -20.29 -19.22 -48.18
N SER A 188 -18.97 -19.33 -48.25
CA SER A 188 -17.94 -20.04 -47.45
C SER A 188 -16.56 -19.79 -48.15
N PRO A 189 -15.39 -20.34 -47.75
CA PRO A 189 -15.09 -21.19 -46.59
C PRO A 189 -13.90 -20.72 -45.70
N ALA A 190 -13.76 -21.38 -44.55
CA ALA A 190 -12.55 -21.40 -43.72
C ALA A 190 -12.09 -22.88 -43.55
N PRO A 191 -10.83 -23.17 -43.16
CA PRO A 191 -10.24 -24.49 -43.35
C PRO A 191 -10.78 -25.59 -42.42
N THR A 192 -10.64 -26.83 -42.89
CA THR A 192 -11.18 -28.06 -42.28
C THR A 192 -10.63 -28.37 -40.89
N ALA A 193 -11.53 -28.57 -39.93
CA ALA A 193 -11.28 -29.34 -38.71
C ALA A 193 -12.04 -30.68 -38.77
N ILE A 194 -11.46 -31.74 -38.20
CA ILE A 194 -12.01 -33.10 -38.27
C ILE A 194 -13.15 -33.27 -37.26
N ALA A 195 -14.23 -33.93 -37.68
CA ALA A 195 -15.38 -34.18 -36.82
C ALA A 195 -15.11 -35.31 -35.82
N THR A 196 -15.38 -35.03 -34.55
CA THR A 196 -15.51 -36.02 -33.47
C THR A 196 -16.87 -35.83 -32.80
N ALA A 197 -17.52 -36.91 -32.37
CA ALA A 197 -18.95 -36.94 -32.09
C ALA A 197 -19.41 -36.03 -30.91
N ALA A 198 -20.67 -35.60 -30.97
CA ALA A 198 -21.35 -34.97 -29.84
C ALA A 198 -21.45 -35.97 -28.66
N PRO A 199 -21.16 -35.54 -27.42
CA PRO A 199 -21.13 -36.44 -26.27
C PRO A 199 -22.53 -36.94 -25.90
N THR A 200 -22.67 -38.26 -25.83
CA THR A 200 -23.86 -38.94 -25.30
C THR A 200 -24.06 -38.58 -23.81
N PRO A 201 -25.29 -38.40 -23.30
CA PRO A 201 -25.52 -38.12 -21.88
C PRO A 201 -24.93 -39.22 -20.97
N ALA A 202 -24.02 -38.84 -20.08
CA ALA A 202 -23.44 -39.74 -19.09
C ALA A 202 -24.44 -39.98 -17.95
N SER A 203 -24.80 -41.25 -17.73
CA SER A 203 -25.96 -41.65 -16.91
C SER A 203 -25.73 -41.64 -15.39
N SER A 204 -24.82 -40.81 -14.87
CA SER A 204 -24.53 -40.70 -13.43
C SER A 204 -23.86 -39.37 -13.07
N CYS A 205 -24.12 -38.88 -11.86
CA CYS A 205 -23.32 -37.82 -11.24
C CYS A 205 -21.94 -38.36 -10.82
N PHE A 206 -20.94 -37.47 -10.75
CA PHE A 206 -19.60 -37.73 -10.19
C PHE A 206 -19.56 -37.38 -8.69
N ALA A 207 -18.37 -37.48 -8.08
CA ALA A 207 -18.14 -36.98 -6.72
C ALA A 207 -18.42 -35.47 -6.62
N ALA A 208 -18.93 -35.01 -5.49
CA ALA A 208 -19.20 -33.59 -5.28
C ALA A 208 -17.91 -32.75 -5.37
N TRP A 209 -18.04 -31.53 -5.91
CA TRP A 209 -16.96 -30.55 -5.87
C TRP A 209 -16.72 -30.05 -4.43
N LEU A 210 -15.45 -29.97 -4.03
CA LEU A 210 -14.99 -29.50 -2.72
C LEU A 210 -14.03 -28.33 -2.94
N SER A 211 -14.34 -27.16 -2.38
CA SER A 211 -13.52 -25.94 -2.53
C SER A 211 -12.09 -26.12 -2.04
N SER A 212 -11.89 -26.88 -0.97
CA SER A 212 -10.59 -27.19 -0.38
C SER A 212 -9.77 -28.22 -1.16
N LYS A 213 -10.37 -28.96 -2.12
CA LYS A 213 -9.64 -29.94 -2.93
C LYS A 213 -9.04 -29.29 -4.18
N ALA A 214 -7.76 -29.55 -4.44
CA ALA A 214 -7.15 -29.30 -5.73
C ALA A 214 -7.54 -30.40 -6.74
N TYR A 215 -7.85 -29.97 -7.96
CA TYR A 215 -8.20 -30.80 -9.10
C TYR A 215 -7.22 -30.55 -10.25
N VAL A 216 -6.90 -31.58 -11.02
CA VAL A 216 -5.98 -31.51 -12.17
C VAL A 216 -6.72 -31.73 -13.49
N GLY A 217 -6.12 -31.33 -14.61
CA GLY A 217 -6.74 -31.44 -15.93
C GLY A 217 -7.20 -32.88 -16.24
N GLY A 218 -8.50 -33.07 -16.42
CA GLY A 218 -9.15 -34.37 -16.59
C GLY A 218 -10.04 -34.81 -15.42
N ASP A 219 -9.85 -34.27 -14.20
CA ASP A 219 -10.70 -34.57 -13.03
C ASP A 219 -12.16 -34.18 -13.27
N LYS A 220 -13.10 -34.96 -12.71
CA LYS A 220 -14.55 -34.77 -12.88
C LYS A 220 -15.28 -34.65 -11.56
N VAL A 221 -16.23 -33.71 -11.50
CA VAL A 221 -17.02 -33.39 -10.32
C VAL A 221 -18.48 -33.12 -10.66
N THR A 222 -19.36 -33.20 -9.67
CA THR A 222 -20.71 -32.65 -9.73
C THR A 222 -20.83 -31.40 -8.86
N TYR A 223 -21.46 -30.36 -9.40
CA TYR A 223 -21.82 -29.13 -8.69
C TYR A 223 -23.15 -28.60 -9.23
N ASN A 224 -24.05 -28.14 -8.35
CA ASN A 224 -25.36 -27.59 -8.72
C ASN A 224 -26.15 -28.43 -9.77
N GLY A 225 -26.13 -29.76 -9.64
CA GLY A 225 -26.84 -30.70 -10.52
C GLY A 225 -26.22 -30.92 -11.91
N ARG A 226 -25.02 -30.40 -12.16
CA ARG A 226 -24.26 -30.57 -13.40
C ARG A 226 -22.92 -31.22 -13.16
N ASN A 227 -22.46 -31.98 -14.15
CA ASN A 227 -21.13 -32.58 -14.19
C ASN A 227 -20.15 -31.62 -14.86
N TYR A 228 -18.93 -31.50 -14.34
CA TYR A 228 -17.87 -30.67 -14.90
C TYR A 228 -16.56 -31.45 -14.98
N GLN A 229 -15.69 -31.09 -15.93
CA GLN A 229 -14.31 -31.57 -16.02
C GLN A 229 -13.32 -30.41 -15.86
N ALA A 230 -12.27 -30.59 -15.06
CA ALA A 230 -11.19 -29.62 -14.96
C ALA A 230 -10.36 -29.60 -16.27
N GLN A 231 -10.07 -28.41 -16.80
CA GLN A 231 -9.23 -28.23 -17.99
C GLN A 231 -7.74 -28.21 -17.65
N TRP A 232 -7.39 -27.70 -16.47
CA TRP A 232 -6.03 -27.65 -15.89
C TRP A 232 -6.13 -27.59 -14.36
N TRP A 233 -5.02 -27.35 -13.66
CA TRP A 233 -5.01 -27.27 -12.20
C TRP A 233 -5.97 -26.19 -11.67
N THR A 234 -6.77 -26.54 -10.66
CA THR A 234 -7.75 -25.63 -10.05
C THR A 234 -8.13 -26.04 -8.62
N GLN A 235 -8.25 -25.07 -7.72
CA GLN A 235 -8.70 -25.21 -6.33
C GLN A 235 -9.53 -23.97 -5.99
N GLY A 236 -10.52 -24.07 -5.11
CA GLY A 236 -11.38 -22.94 -4.70
C GLY A 236 -12.38 -22.41 -5.74
N ASN A 237 -12.11 -22.51 -7.05
CA ASN A 237 -12.96 -21.99 -8.13
C ASN A 237 -14.25 -22.83 -8.33
N PRO A 238 -15.47 -22.29 -8.07
CA PRO A 238 -16.72 -23.03 -8.27
C PRO A 238 -16.97 -23.33 -9.76
N PRO A 239 -17.37 -24.57 -10.13
CA PRO A 239 -17.43 -24.97 -11.55
C PRO A 239 -18.42 -24.23 -12.45
N ASP A 240 -19.56 -23.77 -11.91
CA ASP A 240 -20.61 -23.09 -12.67
C ASP A 240 -20.23 -21.66 -13.09
N THR A 241 -19.58 -20.93 -12.19
CA THR A 241 -19.07 -19.56 -12.40
C THR A 241 -17.71 -19.51 -13.10
N ASN A 242 -17.01 -20.65 -13.19
CA ASN A 242 -15.69 -20.76 -13.81
C ASN A 242 -15.65 -21.82 -14.93
N THR A 243 -16.72 -21.87 -15.71
CA THR A 243 -16.83 -22.65 -16.97
C THR A 243 -16.60 -21.78 -18.20
N GLY A 244 -15.94 -22.33 -19.23
CA GLY A 244 -15.87 -21.72 -20.57
C GLY A 244 -14.45 -21.61 -21.15
N SER A 245 -14.32 -20.91 -22.28
CA SER A 245 -13.02 -20.70 -22.94
C SER A 245 -12.07 -19.90 -22.05
N GLY A 246 -10.90 -20.45 -21.73
CA GLY A 246 -9.92 -19.81 -20.83
C GLY A 246 -10.31 -19.88 -19.35
N LYS A 247 -11.25 -20.76 -18.97
CA LYS A 247 -11.69 -20.97 -17.59
C LYS A 247 -11.44 -22.42 -17.14
N PRO A 248 -11.15 -22.67 -15.86
CA PRO A 248 -10.63 -23.96 -15.38
C PRO A 248 -11.62 -25.14 -15.51
N TRP A 249 -12.91 -24.91 -15.78
CA TRP A 249 -13.91 -25.97 -15.90
C TRP A 249 -14.57 -26.04 -17.29
N LEU A 250 -14.92 -27.26 -17.68
CA LEU A 250 -15.74 -27.61 -18.84
C LEU A 250 -17.04 -28.25 -18.33
N ASP A 251 -18.18 -27.61 -18.56
CA ASP A 251 -19.50 -28.19 -18.29
C ASP A 251 -19.76 -29.40 -19.21
N LEU A 252 -20.08 -30.53 -18.61
CA LEU A 252 -20.44 -31.79 -19.27
C LEU A 252 -21.96 -32.01 -19.32
N GLY A 253 -22.76 -31.08 -18.79
CA GLY A 253 -24.21 -31.13 -18.77
C GLY A 253 -24.80 -31.59 -17.43
N VAL A 254 -26.14 -31.63 -17.36
CA VAL A 254 -26.91 -32.06 -16.19
C VAL A 254 -26.72 -33.56 -15.89
N CYS A 255 -26.72 -33.94 -14.62
CA CYS A 255 -26.84 -35.34 -14.21
C CYS A 255 -28.21 -35.60 -13.54
N GLY A 256 -28.83 -36.73 -13.87
CA GLY A 256 -30.09 -37.19 -13.24
C GLY A 256 -29.81 -38.10 -12.04
N ALA A 257 -30.69 -38.22 -11.04
CA ALA A 257 -32.05 -37.68 -10.93
C ALA A 257 -32.30 -37.04 -9.54
N SER A 258 -33.53 -36.52 -9.33
CA SER A 258 -33.97 -35.76 -8.16
C SER A 258 -35.35 -36.30 -7.69
N PRO A 259 -35.81 -36.18 -6.43
CA PRO A 259 -35.31 -35.25 -5.40
C PRO A 259 -35.10 -35.79 -3.97
N ALA A 260 -34.09 -35.21 -3.29
CA ALA A 260 -34.11 -34.98 -1.84
C ALA A 260 -33.16 -33.81 -1.51
N THR A 261 -33.63 -32.80 -0.79
CA THR A 261 -32.81 -31.64 -0.39
C THR A 261 -31.96 -32.01 0.83
N ALA A 262 -30.64 -32.17 0.64
CA ALA A 262 -29.70 -32.32 1.74
C ALA A 262 -29.06 -30.96 2.09
N THR A 263 -29.48 -30.36 3.20
CA THR A 263 -28.77 -29.22 3.80
C THR A 263 -27.44 -29.67 4.41
N PRO A 264 -26.38 -28.83 4.39
CA PRO A 264 -25.11 -29.18 5.04
C PRO A 264 -25.30 -29.32 6.55
N VAL A 265 -24.82 -30.42 7.12
CA VAL A 265 -24.91 -30.71 8.55
C VAL A 265 -23.83 -29.97 9.34
N SER A 266 -24.23 -29.34 10.44
CA SER A 266 -23.31 -28.77 11.45
C SER A 266 -23.33 -29.65 12.70
N ASN A 267 -22.16 -30.10 13.15
CA ASN A 267 -22.04 -31.01 14.29
C ASN A 267 -21.84 -30.26 15.63
N THR A 268 -22.94 -29.86 16.27
CA THR A 268 -22.96 -29.49 17.70
C THR A 268 -24.30 -29.93 18.32
N PRO A 269 -24.32 -30.69 19.43
CA PRO A 269 -25.56 -31.20 20.02
C PRO A 269 -26.32 -30.15 20.85
N ALA A 270 -27.66 -30.20 20.79
CA ALA A 270 -28.59 -29.39 21.59
C ALA A 270 -29.80 -30.26 22.03
N PRO A 271 -30.50 -29.93 23.13
CA PRO A 271 -31.38 -30.87 23.83
C PRO A 271 -32.79 -31.06 23.22
N THR A 272 -33.41 -32.17 23.61
CA THR A 272 -34.69 -32.72 23.11
C THR A 272 -35.93 -31.89 23.43
N ALA A 273 -36.89 -31.84 22.50
CA ALA A 273 -38.28 -31.44 22.73
C ALA A 273 -39.25 -32.44 22.05
N VAL A 274 -40.48 -32.57 22.57
CA VAL A 274 -41.47 -33.59 22.15
C VAL A 274 -42.61 -32.96 21.31
N PRO A 275 -43.09 -33.57 20.20
CA PRO A 275 -44.05 -32.96 19.26
C PRO A 275 -45.48 -33.55 19.27
N THR A 276 -46.48 -32.80 18.77
CA THR A 276 -47.85 -33.30 18.43
C THR A 276 -48.51 -32.57 17.23
N ALA A 277 -49.32 -33.32 16.46
CA ALA A 277 -50.21 -33.05 15.29
C ALA A 277 -50.79 -31.62 15.02
N VAL A 278 -51.09 -31.12 13.78
CA VAL A 278 -51.65 -31.66 12.49
C VAL A 278 -53.21 -31.76 12.49
N PRO A 279 -53.99 -31.50 11.38
CA PRO A 279 -53.71 -31.00 10.00
C PRO A 279 -54.25 -29.53 9.80
N SER A 280 -54.77 -28.93 8.70
CA SER A 280 -55.13 -29.22 7.27
C SER A 280 -55.24 -27.85 6.49
N ALA A 281 -55.70 -27.59 5.23
CA ALA A 281 -56.36 -28.30 4.11
C ALA A 281 -56.08 -27.57 2.73
N THR A 282 -56.95 -27.65 1.71
CA THR A 282 -56.89 -26.97 0.35
C THR A 282 -58.29 -27.00 -0.34
N PRO A 283 -58.65 -26.31 -1.49
CA PRO A 283 -57.90 -26.21 -2.79
C PRO A 283 -58.08 -24.98 -3.77
N THR A 284 -57.12 -24.77 -4.70
CA THR A 284 -57.24 -24.09 -6.06
C THR A 284 -57.62 -22.59 -6.17
N ILE A 285 -57.29 -21.79 -7.21
CA ILE A 285 -57.28 -22.00 -8.70
C ILE A 285 -56.09 -21.30 -9.46
N LYS A 286 -56.18 -21.16 -10.80
CA LYS A 286 -55.14 -20.82 -11.81
C LYS A 286 -54.72 -19.32 -11.91
N PRO A 287 -53.60 -18.96 -12.59
CA PRO A 287 -53.03 -17.60 -12.63
C PRO A 287 -53.38 -16.77 -13.89
N SER A 288 -53.03 -15.48 -13.86
CA SER A 288 -53.02 -14.51 -14.98
C SER A 288 -51.84 -13.53 -14.83
N ALA A 289 -51.37 -12.90 -15.92
CA ALA A 289 -50.27 -11.93 -15.91
C ALA A 289 -50.32 -10.93 -17.08
N THR A 290 -50.04 -9.64 -16.84
CA THR A 290 -49.56 -8.60 -17.79
C THR A 290 -49.30 -7.28 -17.04
N PRO A 291 -48.15 -6.61 -17.27
CA PRO A 291 -48.08 -5.14 -17.23
C PRO A 291 -47.45 -4.55 -18.52
N THR A 292 -47.79 -3.30 -18.88
CA THR A 292 -47.56 -2.77 -20.25
C THR A 292 -47.02 -1.33 -20.30
N ALA A 293 -45.97 -1.16 -21.11
CA ALA A 293 -45.51 0.05 -21.84
C ALA A 293 -44.89 1.28 -21.13
N SER A 294 -43.92 1.86 -21.86
CA SER A 294 -43.21 3.14 -21.72
C SER A 294 -42.29 3.28 -22.97
N PRO A 295 -41.83 4.47 -23.43
CA PRO A 295 -42.41 5.82 -23.42
C PRO A 295 -42.60 6.36 -24.88
N VAL A 296 -42.96 7.64 -25.06
CA VAL A 296 -43.01 8.36 -26.36
C VAL A 296 -42.35 9.74 -26.24
N ALA A 297 -41.79 10.29 -27.33
CA ALA A 297 -40.96 11.50 -27.31
C ALA A 297 -41.36 12.60 -28.34
N THR A 298 -41.27 13.86 -27.85
CA THR A 298 -40.95 15.15 -28.51
C THR A 298 -41.42 15.55 -29.93
N ALA A 299 -41.83 16.82 -30.04
CA ALA A 299 -41.77 17.65 -31.25
C ALA A 299 -41.22 19.06 -30.92
N LYS A 300 -40.84 19.85 -31.93
CA LYS A 300 -39.99 21.07 -31.84
C LYS A 300 -40.67 22.32 -32.45
N PRO A 301 -40.47 23.55 -31.91
CA PRO A 301 -41.11 24.78 -32.42
C PRO A 301 -40.50 25.34 -33.72
N THR A 302 -41.20 26.31 -34.33
CA THR A 302 -40.77 27.10 -35.52
C THR A 302 -41.31 28.55 -35.40
N LEU A 303 -40.66 29.52 -36.06
CA LEU A 303 -40.94 30.97 -36.01
C LEU A 303 -41.36 31.53 -37.38
N THR A 304 -42.21 32.59 -37.43
CA THR A 304 -42.02 33.83 -38.25
C THR A 304 -43.13 34.89 -37.94
N PRO A 305 -42.96 36.19 -38.31
CA PRO A 305 -43.73 37.31 -37.73
C PRO A 305 -44.75 38.00 -38.66
N THR A 306 -45.54 38.95 -38.11
CA THR A 306 -46.30 40.00 -38.85
C THR A 306 -46.44 41.26 -37.96
N ALA A 307 -46.79 42.42 -38.52
CA ALA A 307 -46.51 43.76 -37.97
C ALA A 307 -47.69 44.50 -37.26
N THR A 308 -47.34 45.66 -36.69
CA THR A 308 -48.17 46.67 -35.98
C THR A 308 -49.25 47.34 -36.86
N PRO A 309 -50.31 47.96 -36.28
CA PRO A 309 -50.18 49.37 -35.85
C PRO A 309 -50.88 49.78 -34.53
N THR A 310 -50.51 50.98 -34.09
CA THR A 310 -50.78 51.70 -32.83
C THR A 310 -52.24 52.06 -32.50
N ALA A 311 -52.59 52.05 -31.21
CA ALA A 311 -53.58 52.96 -30.59
C ALA A 311 -53.19 53.28 -29.12
N VAL A 312 -53.32 54.55 -28.71
CA VAL A 312 -52.80 55.16 -27.45
C VAL A 312 -53.63 56.43 -27.15
N PRO A 313 -53.83 56.93 -25.90
CA PRO A 313 -53.71 56.33 -24.56
C PRO A 313 -55.03 56.36 -23.75
N THR A 314 -55.01 55.84 -22.51
CA THR A 314 -55.77 56.41 -21.39
C THR A 314 -54.88 56.39 -20.14
N ALA A 315 -54.85 57.47 -19.35
CA ALA A 315 -53.91 57.65 -18.25
C ALA A 315 -54.52 57.36 -16.87
N THR A 316 -53.70 56.86 -15.93
CA THR A 316 -53.96 56.82 -14.48
C THR A 316 -52.60 56.90 -13.76
N PRO A 317 -52.44 57.70 -12.69
CA PRO A 317 -51.11 58.20 -12.31
C PRO A 317 -50.36 57.40 -11.23
N ALA A 318 -49.03 57.55 -11.27
CA ALA A 318 -48.06 57.55 -10.16
C ALA A 318 -47.92 56.31 -9.25
N VAL A 319 -46.74 55.66 -9.35
CA VAL A 319 -45.95 55.19 -8.19
C VAL A 319 -44.48 55.57 -8.40
N THR A 320 -43.79 55.85 -7.29
CA THR A 320 -42.43 56.42 -7.26
C THR A 320 -41.36 55.38 -7.67
N PRO A 321 -40.35 55.75 -8.50
CA PRO A 321 -39.22 54.86 -8.77
C PRO A 321 -38.35 54.66 -7.53
N THR A 322 -38.16 53.40 -7.15
CA THR A 322 -37.16 52.97 -6.16
C THR A 322 -35.74 53.29 -6.69
N PRO A 323 -34.79 53.77 -5.84
CA PRO A 323 -33.46 54.16 -6.33
C PRO A 323 -32.69 53.01 -6.98
N THR A 324 -32.03 53.33 -8.09
CA THR A 324 -31.14 52.43 -8.82
C THR A 324 -30.04 51.90 -7.90
N ALA A 325 -29.79 50.59 -7.94
CA ALA A 325 -28.70 49.99 -7.18
C ALA A 325 -27.34 50.58 -7.61
N THR A 326 -26.59 51.11 -6.65
CA THR A 326 -25.19 51.54 -6.84
C THR A 326 -24.39 50.38 -7.45
N PRO A 327 -23.53 50.61 -8.45
CA PRO A 327 -22.70 49.54 -9.01
C PRO A 327 -21.88 48.89 -7.90
N GLN A 328 -22.07 47.58 -7.73
CA GLN A 328 -21.34 46.77 -6.76
C GLN A 328 -19.84 46.95 -6.98
N ALA A 329 -19.09 47.18 -5.91
CA ALA A 329 -17.63 47.28 -6.00
C ALA A 329 -17.08 46.03 -6.70
N SER A 330 -16.11 46.21 -7.60
CA SER A 330 -15.41 45.09 -8.23
C SER A 330 -14.95 44.14 -7.15
N ALA A 331 -15.31 42.85 -7.26
CA ALA A 331 -14.87 41.85 -6.32
C ALA A 331 -13.33 41.90 -6.24
N ALA A 332 -12.80 41.85 -5.01
CA ALA A 332 -11.38 41.55 -4.84
C ALA A 332 -11.10 40.19 -5.52
N PRO A 333 -9.93 39.99 -6.14
CA PRO A 333 -9.59 38.70 -6.72
C PRO A 333 -9.75 37.62 -5.65
N SER A 334 -10.57 36.60 -5.96
CA SER A 334 -10.81 35.48 -5.06
C SER A 334 -9.48 34.85 -4.67
N LEU A 335 -9.28 34.62 -3.37
CA LEU A 335 -8.00 34.20 -2.81
C LEU A 335 -7.54 32.78 -3.24
N GLY A 336 -8.29 32.09 -4.10
CA GLY A 336 -8.08 30.68 -4.45
C GLY A 336 -8.37 29.70 -3.30
N LEU A 337 -8.52 30.18 -2.08
CA LEU A 337 -8.80 29.37 -0.89
C LEU A 337 -10.20 28.74 -0.98
N VAL A 338 -10.23 27.43 -1.19
CA VAL A 338 -11.44 26.61 -1.15
C VAL A 338 -11.27 25.46 -0.16
N ILE A 339 -12.35 25.08 0.50
CA ILE A 339 -12.48 23.86 1.29
C ILE A 339 -12.51 22.70 0.31
N ASN A 340 -11.54 21.79 0.36
CA ASN A 340 -11.25 20.82 -0.70
C ASN A 340 -11.73 19.39 -0.36
N GLU A 341 -11.59 18.99 0.90
CA GLU A 341 -11.95 17.67 1.41
C GLU A 341 -12.48 17.79 2.86
N ILE A 342 -13.44 16.96 3.25
CA ILE A 342 -14.03 16.90 4.60
C ILE A 342 -14.23 15.44 4.99
N ALA A 343 -13.58 14.96 6.06
CA ALA A 343 -13.62 13.53 6.38
C ALA A 343 -14.85 13.07 7.18
N SER A 344 -15.17 11.78 7.04
CA SER A 344 -15.98 11.05 8.00
C SER A 344 -15.33 11.10 9.39
N ASP A 345 -16.07 11.54 10.41
CA ASP A 345 -15.71 11.30 11.81
C ASP A 345 -16.94 10.77 12.56
N PRO A 346 -17.19 9.44 12.51
CA PRO A 346 -18.38 8.83 13.08
C PRO A 346 -18.55 9.07 14.59
N ASN A 347 -17.46 9.40 15.30
CA ASN A 347 -17.41 9.62 16.74
C ASN A 347 -17.23 11.10 17.15
N GLY A 348 -16.89 12.00 16.21
CA GLY A 348 -16.48 13.37 16.48
C GLY A 348 -15.27 13.46 17.43
N SER A 349 -14.22 12.70 17.16
CA SER A 349 -13.04 12.60 18.04
C SER A 349 -11.71 13.05 17.44
N GLY A 350 -11.66 13.37 16.15
CA GLY A 350 -10.45 13.78 15.43
C GLY A 350 -10.75 14.37 14.06
N SER A 351 -11.85 15.12 13.94
CA SER A 351 -12.35 15.59 12.64
C SER A 351 -11.35 16.51 11.96
N TRP A 352 -11.27 16.43 10.63
CA TRP A 352 -10.37 17.22 9.81
C TRP A 352 -10.98 17.52 8.44
N PHE A 353 -10.59 18.65 7.87
CA PHE A 353 -10.91 19.06 6.52
C PHE A 353 -9.66 19.67 5.88
N GLU A 354 -9.68 19.88 4.58
CA GLU A 354 -8.56 20.45 3.83
C GLU A 354 -8.92 21.82 3.22
N ILE A 355 -7.94 22.72 3.19
CA ILE A 355 -7.97 23.97 2.43
C ILE A 355 -6.99 23.84 1.26
N ARG A 356 -7.48 24.05 0.04
CA ARG A 356 -6.67 24.22 -1.17
C ARG A 356 -6.54 25.71 -1.50
N ASN A 357 -5.35 26.15 -1.89
CA ASN A 357 -5.12 27.44 -2.52
C ASN A 357 -5.06 27.27 -4.05
N GLY A 358 -6.21 27.30 -4.72
CA GLY A 358 -6.32 27.31 -6.19
C GLY A 358 -5.96 28.65 -6.84
N SER A 359 -4.91 29.31 -6.37
CA SER A 359 -4.36 30.52 -6.99
C SER A 359 -2.87 30.35 -7.28
N ALA A 360 -2.38 31.04 -8.31
CA ALA A 360 -0.99 31.03 -8.75
C ALA A 360 -0.03 31.80 -7.81
N SER A 361 -0.44 32.14 -6.59
CA SER A 361 0.35 32.87 -5.59
C SER A 361 0.20 32.24 -4.21
N SER A 362 1.24 32.29 -3.38
CA SER A 362 1.15 31.82 -1.99
C SER A 362 0.25 32.74 -1.16
N VAL A 363 -0.65 32.16 -0.35
CA VAL A 363 -1.57 32.90 0.51
C VAL A 363 -1.19 32.71 1.97
N ASN A 364 -1.00 33.81 2.71
CA ASN A 364 -0.84 33.77 4.16
C ASN A 364 -2.22 33.72 4.84
N LEU A 365 -2.35 32.88 5.88
CA LEU A 365 -3.60 32.56 6.56
C LEU A 365 -3.77 33.26 7.93
N SER A 366 -2.87 34.19 8.31
CA SER A 366 -2.88 34.82 9.65
C SER A 366 -4.14 35.62 9.98
N ASP A 367 -4.82 36.17 8.96
CA ASP A 367 -6.10 36.89 9.04
C ASP A 367 -7.30 36.04 8.56
N VAL A 368 -7.08 34.77 8.25
CA VAL A 368 -8.11 33.79 7.91
C VAL A 368 -8.51 32.99 9.14
N LYS A 369 -9.82 32.83 9.33
CA LYS A 369 -10.43 32.08 10.42
C LYS A 369 -11.30 30.96 9.88
N LEU A 370 -11.34 29.85 10.61
CA LEU A 370 -12.39 28.84 10.51
C LEU A 370 -13.60 29.31 11.32
N ARG A 371 -14.77 29.47 10.68
CA ARG A 371 -16.06 29.62 11.36
C ARG A 371 -16.81 28.29 11.30
N ILE A 372 -17.13 27.71 12.46
CA ILE A 372 -17.70 26.36 12.57
C ILE A 372 -18.55 26.20 13.85
N ARG A 373 -19.49 25.26 13.83
CA ARG A 373 -20.33 24.91 14.98
C ARG A 373 -19.57 24.02 15.97
N ASN A 374 -19.48 24.45 17.23
CA ASN A 374 -18.76 23.76 18.29
C ASN A 374 -19.64 22.74 19.06
N ASN A 375 -19.05 22.02 20.03
CA ASN A 375 -19.75 21.02 20.86
C ASN A 375 -21.01 21.53 21.59
N ALA A 376 -21.11 22.82 21.90
CA ALA A 376 -22.28 23.42 22.55
C ALA A 376 -23.37 23.83 21.54
N GLY A 377 -23.21 23.48 20.26
CA GLY A 377 -24.10 23.89 19.18
C GLY A 377 -23.93 25.35 18.74
N VAL A 378 -22.93 26.07 19.27
CA VAL A 378 -22.69 27.49 18.97
C VAL A 378 -21.72 27.62 17.81
N VAL A 379 -22.02 28.48 16.83
CA VAL A 379 -21.08 28.81 15.76
C VAL A 379 -20.02 29.77 16.30
N SER A 380 -18.74 29.47 16.07
CA SER A 380 -17.60 30.19 16.63
C SER A 380 -16.48 30.32 15.61
N GLU A 381 -15.67 31.37 15.74
CA GLU A 381 -14.49 31.61 14.88
C GLU A 381 -13.19 31.20 15.58
N TYR A 382 -12.29 30.57 14.82
CA TYR A 382 -10.99 30.12 15.27
C TYR A 382 -9.90 30.53 14.26
N PRO A 383 -8.83 31.23 14.65
CA PRO A 383 -7.77 31.63 13.73
C PRO A 383 -6.99 30.43 13.22
N LEU A 384 -6.63 30.41 11.93
CA LEU A 384 -5.78 29.36 11.35
C LEU A 384 -4.30 29.54 11.73
N GLY A 385 -3.88 30.77 12.02
CA GLY A 385 -2.51 31.12 12.41
C GLY A 385 -1.61 31.51 11.23
N ALA A 386 -0.35 31.83 11.53
CA ALA A 386 0.61 32.43 10.59
C ALA A 386 1.21 31.44 9.58
N ILE A 387 0.37 30.62 8.94
CA ILE A 387 0.74 29.66 7.91
C ILE A 387 0.81 30.37 6.56
N THR A 388 1.80 30.02 5.73
CA THR A 388 1.82 30.44 4.31
C THR A 388 1.57 29.21 3.45
N LEU A 389 0.39 29.16 2.83
CA LEU A 389 -0.03 28.09 1.94
C LEU A 389 0.51 28.38 0.52
N PRO A 390 1.34 27.52 -0.08
CA PRO A 390 1.89 27.74 -1.43
C PRO A 390 0.81 27.89 -2.52
N ALA A 391 1.20 28.41 -3.67
CA ALA A 391 0.36 28.38 -4.88
C ALA A 391 0.01 26.92 -5.23
N GLU A 392 -1.25 26.63 -5.55
CA GLU A 392 -1.80 25.28 -5.72
C GLU A 392 -1.59 24.33 -4.52
N GLY A 393 -1.24 24.88 -3.35
CA GLY A 393 -0.94 24.13 -2.13
C GLY A 393 -2.18 23.64 -1.37
N LEU A 394 -1.98 22.62 -0.54
CA LEU A 394 -2.99 21.96 0.29
C LEU A 394 -2.59 22.03 1.77
N LEU A 395 -3.56 22.21 2.67
CA LEU A 395 -3.38 22.24 4.12
C LEU A 395 -4.53 21.51 4.80
N ALA A 396 -4.23 20.43 5.53
CA ALA A 396 -5.18 19.81 6.43
C ALA A 396 -5.33 20.62 7.73
N VAL A 397 -6.56 20.85 8.14
CA VAL A 397 -6.94 21.53 9.39
C VAL A 397 -7.70 20.53 10.24
N ALA A 398 -7.12 20.15 11.38
CA ALA A 398 -7.57 19.03 12.21
C ALA A 398 -7.80 19.45 13.67
N ALA A 399 -8.65 18.70 14.38
CA ALA A 399 -8.93 18.98 15.79
C ALA A 399 -7.77 18.59 16.71
N ARG A 400 -7.32 19.51 17.59
CA ARG A 400 -6.44 19.15 18.72
C ARG A 400 -7.29 18.49 19.81
N ASN A 401 -7.01 17.22 20.08
CA ASN A 401 -7.60 16.47 21.19
C ASN A 401 -6.53 16.18 22.26
N SER A 402 -6.77 15.20 23.14
CA SER A 402 -5.86 14.83 24.22
C SER A 402 -4.70 13.91 23.83
N ALA A 403 -4.51 13.57 22.55
CA ALA A 403 -3.36 12.81 22.09
C ALA A 403 -2.07 13.65 22.20
N THR A 404 -0.94 12.99 22.46
CA THR A 404 0.36 13.68 22.61
C THR A 404 1.15 13.63 21.30
N GLY A 405 2.04 14.61 21.06
CA GLY A 405 2.82 14.69 19.81
C GLY A 405 2.08 15.28 18.61
N LEU A 406 1.02 16.07 18.84
CA LEU A 406 0.31 16.79 17.78
C LEU A 406 1.07 18.05 17.35
N THR A 407 2.07 17.81 16.49
CA THR A 407 3.00 18.79 15.94
C THR A 407 2.46 19.37 14.63
N ASN A 408 2.39 20.70 14.56
CA ASN A 408 1.97 21.42 13.34
C ASN A 408 3.11 21.38 12.30
N THR A 409 2.75 21.25 11.02
CA THR A 409 3.70 21.24 9.89
C THR A 409 3.20 22.16 8.76
N SER A 410 3.88 22.18 7.61
CA SER A 410 3.40 22.85 6.40
C SER A 410 2.21 22.14 5.73
N GLN A 411 1.98 20.84 6.00
CA GLN A 411 0.86 20.07 5.44
C GLN A 411 -0.35 19.99 6.39
N ILE A 412 -0.17 20.17 7.70
CA ILE A 412 -1.23 19.95 8.69
C ILE A 412 -1.11 20.87 9.92
N VAL A 413 -2.23 21.40 10.41
CA VAL A 413 -2.33 22.13 11.68
C VAL A 413 -3.46 21.65 12.58
N TYR A 414 -3.19 21.65 13.89
CA TYR A 414 -4.11 21.23 14.94
C TYR A 414 -4.65 22.43 15.72
N LEU A 415 -5.96 22.70 15.57
CA LEU A 415 -6.63 23.84 16.20
C LEU A 415 -7.13 23.51 17.61
N GLY A 416 -7.13 24.53 18.47
CA GLY A 416 -7.53 24.43 19.87
C GLY A 416 -6.40 24.05 20.83
N GLN A 417 -6.74 23.91 22.11
CA GLN A 417 -5.82 23.47 23.18
C GLN A 417 -6.24 22.11 23.74
N THR A 418 -7.52 21.95 24.08
CA THR A 418 -8.16 20.69 24.51
C THR A 418 -9.60 20.58 24.01
N SER A 419 -9.93 21.31 22.94
CA SER A 419 -11.31 21.63 22.54
C SER A 419 -11.61 21.17 21.11
N ASN A 420 -12.68 20.38 20.99
CA ASN A 420 -13.01 19.58 19.79
C ASN A 420 -13.48 20.43 18.59
N TYR A 421 -12.58 21.11 17.88
CA TYR A 421 -12.86 21.76 16.61
C TYR A 421 -11.64 21.73 15.66
N PRO A 422 -11.81 21.61 14.33
CA PRO A 422 -13.06 21.39 13.60
C PRO A 422 -13.83 20.13 14.02
N ARG A 423 -15.16 20.16 13.89
CA ARG A 423 -16.06 19.06 14.23
C ARG A 423 -17.41 19.21 13.53
N TRP A 424 -18.03 18.09 13.21
CA TRP A 424 -19.41 17.97 12.72
C TRP A 424 -20.11 16.80 13.43
N THR A 425 -21.39 16.57 13.09
CA THR A 425 -22.02 15.28 13.36
C THR A 425 -21.65 14.29 12.25
N SER A 426 -21.81 12.99 12.50
CA SER A 426 -21.42 11.91 11.58
C SER A 426 -22.06 11.96 10.19
N ALA A 427 -23.09 12.78 9.98
CA ALA A 427 -23.77 12.96 8.69
C ALA A 427 -24.02 14.42 8.28
N SER A 428 -23.76 15.42 9.14
CA SER A 428 -24.28 16.79 8.97
C SER A 428 -23.46 17.87 9.68
N GLY A 429 -23.28 19.01 9.01
CA GLY A 429 -22.47 20.13 9.49
C GLY A 429 -22.31 21.24 8.45
N ALA A 430 -21.53 22.26 8.80
CA ALA A 430 -21.07 23.30 7.89
C ALA A 430 -19.67 23.78 8.28
N ILE A 431 -18.88 24.20 7.30
CA ILE A 431 -17.53 24.72 7.45
C ILE A 431 -17.44 26.01 6.63
N GLU A 432 -16.86 27.05 7.22
CA GLU A 432 -16.69 28.35 6.57
C GLU A 432 -15.28 28.89 6.80
N LEU A 433 -14.67 29.41 5.75
CA LEU A 433 -13.47 30.22 5.81
C LEU A 433 -13.87 31.70 5.82
N VAL A 434 -13.38 32.45 6.81
CA VAL A 434 -13.72 33.87 7.02
C VAL A 434 -12.45 34.71 7.02
N ARG A 435 -12.45 35.83 6.28
CA ARG A 435 -11.37 36.84 6.29
C ARG A 435 -11.99 38.23 6.35
N ASN A 436 -11.50 39.08 7.24
CA ASN A 436 -12.00 40.46 7.42
C ASN A 436 -13.53 40.57 7.61
N GLY A 437 -14.16 39.56 8.22
CA GLY A 437 -15.61 39.51 8.45
C GLY A 437 -16.45 39.19 7.19
N GLN A 438 -15.82 38.68 6.13
CA GLN A 438 -16.48 38.15 4.94
C GLN A 438 -16.15 36.67 4.75
N THR A 439 -17.09 35.91 4.18
CA THR A 439 -16.86 34.53 3.73
C THR A 439 -15.85 34.51 2.59
N VAL A 440 -14.97 33.50 2.58
CA VAL A 440 -13.98 33.22 1.53
C VAL A 440 -14.37 31.97 0.74
N ASP A 441 -14.79 30.93 1.45
CA ASP A 441 -15.51 29.75 0.94
C ASP A 441 -16.41 29.21 2.06
N PHE A 442 -17.51 28.54 1.70
CA PHE A 442 -18.47 27.95 2.60
C PHE A 442 -19.00 26.63 2.04
N VAL A 443 -19.19 25.64 2.91
CA VAL A 443 -19.89 24.40 2.58
C VAL A 443 -20.83 24.01 3.71
N ARG A 444 -22.06 23.60 3.36
CA ARG A 444 -22.98 22.90 4.27
C ARG A 444 -23.40 21.57 3.70
N PHE A 445 -23.43 20.54 4.55
CA PHE A 445 -23.66 19.15 4.15
C PHE A 445 -24.69 18.46 5.03
N GLY A 446 -25.34 17.44 4.47
CA GLY A 446 -26.39 16.68 5.15
C GLY A 446 -27.61 17.55 5.47
N SER A 447 -27.95 17.65 6.75
CA SER A 447 -29.15 18.36 7.26
C SER A 447 -28.89 19.78 7.79
N SER A 448 -27.67 20.30 7.68
CA SER A 448 -27.31 21.59 8.28
C SER A 448 -28.12 22.76 7.71
N SER A 449 -28.60 23.63 8.59
CA SER A 449 -29.29 24.88 8.25
C SER A 449 -28.39 26.13 8.40
N ASP A 450 -27.10 25.94 8.69
CA ASP A 450 -26.14 27.04 8.81
C ASP A 450 -25.98 27.82 7.49
N GLN A 451 -25.65 29.11 7.64
CA GLN A 451 -25.50 30.06 6.53
C GLN A 451 -24.14 30.77 6.63
N PRO A 452 -23.53 31.13 5.47
CA PRO A 452 -22.33 31.98 5.43
C PRO A 452 -22.62 33.39 5.98
N LEU A 453 -21.55 34.08 6.40
CA LEU A 453 -21.62 35.50 6.77
C LEU A 453 -21.96 36.40 5.57
N SER A 454 -21.40 36.11 4.39
CA SER A 454 -21.64 36.86 3.16
C SER A 454 -22.75 36.19 2.34
N ALA A 455 -23.81 36.96 2.07
CA ALA A 455 -24.95 36.47 1.29
C ALA A 455 -24.55 36.02 -0.13
N GLY A 456 -25.15 34.93 -0.61
CA GLY A 456 -24.89 34.36 -1.94
C GLY A 456 -23.71 33.38 -2.01
N GLN A 457 -22.89 33.24 -0.95
CA GLN A 457 -21.77 32.28 -0.89
C GLN A 457 -22.21 30.81 -0.62
N TRP A 458 -23.49 30.51 -0.82
CA TRP A 458 -24.01 29.16 -1.04
C TRP A 458 -25.36 29.25 -1.74
N SER A 459 -25.64 28.36 -2.69
CA SER A 459 -26.97 28.27 -3.30
C SER A 459 -27.47 26.83 -3.46
N GLY A 460 -28.80 26.68 -3.49
CA GLY A 460 -29.46 25.39 -3.61
C GLY A 460 -29.42 24.53 -2.35
N SER A 461 -29.45 23.21 -2.57
CA SER A 461 -29.44 22.19 -1.53
C SER A 461 -28.12 22.13 -0.77
N ASN A 462 -28.11 21.34 0.31
CA ASN A 462 -26.86 20.97 0.99
C ASN A 462 -26.08 19.97 0.13
N ALA A 463 -24.76 19.95 0.30
CA ALA A 463 -23.91 18.88 -0.22
C ALA A 463 -24.27 17.53 0.44
N PRO A 464 -23.92 16.39 -0.19
CA PRO A 464 -24.23 15.06 0.34
C PRO A 464 -23.84 14.86 1.81
N ALA A 465 -24.64 14.07 2.54
CA ALA A 465 -24.29 13.68 3.90
C ALA A 465 -22.98 12.87 3.91
N LEU A 466 -22.17 13.07 4.95
CA LEU A 466 -20.97 12.27 5.19
C LEU A 466 -21.34 10.81 5.48
N SER A 467 -20.41 9.90 5.15
CA SER A 467 -20.52 8.50 5.53
C SER A 467 -20.25 8.32 7.02
N ALA A 468 -21.01 7.43 7.67
CA ALA A 468 -20.75 6.97 9.02
C ALA A 468 -19.66 5.87 9.10
N SER A 469 -18.98 5.57 7.98
CA SER A 469 -17.86 4.62 7.90
C SER A 469 -16.52 5.36 7.82
N TYR A 470 -15.47 4.79 8.42
CA TYR A 470 -14.13 5.40 8.47
C TYR A 470 -13.40 5.37 7.12
N GLY A 471 -12.49 6.33 6.93
CA GLY A 471 -11.70 6.50 5.71
C GLY A 471 -12.46 7.18 4.56
N TYR A 472 -13.76 7.47 4.72
CA TYR A 472 -14.57 8.18 3.73
C TYR A 472 -14.37 9.70 3.84
N ALA A 473 -14.69 10.42 2.77
CA ALA A 473 -14.76 11.88 2.77
C ALA A 473 -15.80 12.43 1.81
N LEU A 474 -16.18 13.69 2.04
CA LEU A 474 -16.83 14.55 1.07
C LEU A 474 -15.74 15.40 0.40
N VAL A 475 -15.55 15.26 -0.91
CA VAL A 475 -14.48 15.88 -1.68
C VAL A 475 -15.01 16.76 -2.80
N ARG A 476 -14.24 17.80 -3.16
CA ARG A 476 -14.29 18.41 -4.50
C ARG A 476 -13.39 17.61 -5.44
N PRO A 477 -13.90 16.89 -6.47
CA PRO A 477 -13.06 16.00 -7.29
C PRO A 477 -11.92 16.74 -8.01
N TYR A 478 -10.74 16.13 -8.14
CA TYR A 478 -9.52 16.80 -8.66
C TYR A 478 -9.68 17.41 -10.07
N LEU A 479 -10.51 16.81 -10.92
CA LEU A 479 -10.78 17.33 -12.27
C LEU A 479 -11.76 18.52 -12.30
N GLN A 480 -12.34 18.92 -11.16
CA GLN A 480 -13.24 20.06 -11.06
C GLN A 480 -12.46 21.38 -10.95
N GLY A 481 -12.35 22.09 -12.07
CA GLY A 481 -11.68 23.40 -12.15
C GLY A 481 -12.54 24.62 -11.79
N ILE A 482 -13.79 24.43 -11.35
CA ILE A 482 -14.75 25.51 -11.04
C ILE A 482 -15.43 25.22 -9.71
N ASP A 483 -15.40 26.17 -8.79
CA ASP A 483 -16.27 26.21 -7.62
C ASP A 483 -17.59 26.90 -7.99
N SER A 484 -18.74 26.25 -7.74
CA SER A 484 -20.07 26.84 -7.99
C SER A 484 -20.75 27.36 -6.72
N ASN A 485 -20.16 27.14 -5.53
CA ASN A 485 -20.79 27.35 -4.22
C ASN A 485 -22.12 26.57 -4.10
N THR A 486 -22.15 25.32 -4.58
CA THR A 486 -23.34 24.46 -4.52
C THR A 486 -23.03 23.01 -4.17
N ALA A 487 -24.10 22.25 -3.87
CA ALA A 487 -24.04 20.80 -3.69
C ALA A 487 -23.48 20.02 -4.90
N ALA A 488 -23.43 20.61 -6.10
CA ALA A 488 -22.88 19.97 -7.29
C ALA A 488 -21.34 19.83 -7.25
N ASP A 489 -20.67 20.59 -6.39
CA ASP A 489 -19.20 20.57 -6.27
C ASP A 489 -18.67 19.43 -5.39
N TRP A 490 -19.56 18.62 -4.81
CA TRP A 490 -19.23 17.76 -3.67
C TRP A 490 -19.68 16.32 -3.87
N GLN A 491 -18.72 15.39 -3.77
CA GLN A 491 -18.94 13.96 -3.94
C GLN A 491 -18.50 13.20 -2.67
N ASN A 492 -19.27 12.19 -2.26
CA ASN A 492 -18.90 11.29 -1.16
C ASN A 492 -18.06 10.14 -1.73
N VAL A 493 -16.82 9.98 -1.27
CA VAL A 493 -15.85 8.98 -1.71
C VAL A 493 -15.49 8.03 -0.57
N ALA A 494 -15.23 6.77 -0.94
CA ALA A 494 -14.91 5.71 0.03
C ALA A 494 -13.47 5.78 0.56
N PHE A 495 -12.59 6.58 -0.06
CA PHE A 495 -11.20 6.74 0.32
C PHE A 495 -10.88 8.23 0.30
N SER A 496 -10.28 8.71 1.38
CA SER A 496 -9.87 10.09 1.55
C SER A 496 -8.46 10.31 0.97
N THR A 497 -8.10 11.55 0.66
CA THR A 497 -6.87 11.88 -0.09
C THR A 497 -6.04 13.02 0.56
N PRO A 498 -5.83 12.98 1.88
CA PRO A 498 -5.29 14.10 2.67
C PRO A 498 -3.92 14.58 2.21
N GLY A 499 -3.79 15.89 1.98
CA GLY A 499 -2.56 16.54 1.52
C GLY A 499 -2.27 16.30 0.03
N GLY A 500 -3.23 15.79 -0.74
CA GLY A 500 -3.04 15.38 -2.13
C GLY A 500 -4.26 15.57 -3.02
N ARG A 501 -4.22 14.96 -4.20
CA ARG A 501 -5.28 15.11 -5.21
C ARG A 501 -6.49 14.27 -4.82
N ASN A 502 -7.69 14.85 -4.90
CA ASN A 502 -8.97 14.12 -4.81
C ASN A 502 -9.20 13.29 -6.10
N ASP A 503 -8.36 12.29 -6.32
CA ASP A 503 -8.22 11.53 -7.57
C ASP A 503 -8.82 10.11 -7.52
N VAL A 504 -9.21 9.62 -6.34
CA VAL A 504 -9.90 8.35 -6.18
C VAL A 504 -11.39 8.50 -6.54
N PRO A 505 -11.92 7.81 -7.56
CA PRO A 505 -13.32 7.97 -7.98
C PRO A 505 -14.34 7.44 -6.95
N SER A 506 -15.55 8.01 -6.95
CA SER A 506 -16.66 7.46 -6.16
C SER A 506 -17.00 6.03 -6.57
N GLY A 507 -17.25 5.17 -5.59
CA GLY A 507 -17.74 3.80 -5.81
C GLY A 507 -16.67 2.76 -6.16
N VAL A 508 -15.38 3.12 -6.18
CA VAL A 508 -14.30 2.12 -6.24
C VAL A 508 -14.24 1.28 -4.96
N THR A 509 -13.67 0.09 -5.09
CA THR A 509 -13.58 -0.93 -4.03
C THR A 509 -12.13 -1.26 -3.67
N ASP A 510 -11.98 -1.81 -2.48
CA ASP A 510 -10.79 -2.50 -1.95
C ASP A 510 -11.10 -4.00 -2.07
N GLU A 511 -10.65 -4.60 -3.18
CA GLU A 511 -11.07 -5.95 -3.65
C GLU A 511 -10.29 -7.10 -2.99
N ASP A 512 -9.01 -6.86 -2.72
CA ASP A 512 -8.04 -7.78 -2.11
C ASP A 512 -7.91 -7.58 -0.60
N GLY A 513 -8.27 -6.40 -0.08
CA GLY A 513 -8.61 -6.23 1.33
C GLY A 513 -7.50 -5.69 2.22
N ASP A 514 -6.64 -4.83 1.70
CA ASP A 514 -5.59 -4.10 2.43
C ASP A 514 -5.97 -2.64 2.75
N GLY A 515 -7.12 -2.16 2.26
CA GLY A 515 -7.58 -0.79 2.47
C GLY A 515 -7.10 0.22 1.43
N ILE A 516 -6.33 -0.21 0.43
CA ILE A 516 -5.91 0.59 -0.73
C ILE A 516 -6.93 0.33 -1.87
N PRO A 517 -7.51 1.36 -2.51
CA PRO A 517 -8.50 1.17 -3.56
C PRO A 517 -7.86 0.54 -4.81
N SER A 518 -8.53 -0.44 -5.45
CA SER A 518 -8.02 -1.11 -6.65
C SER A 518 -7.70 -0.14 -7.79
N SER A 519 -8.36 1.03 -7.86
CA SER A 519 -8.08 2.08 -8.83
C SER A 519 -6.71 2.76 -8.67
N ALA A 520 -6.04 2.62 -7.52
CA ALA A 520 -4.66 3.07 -7.32
C ALA A 520 -3.61 1.98 -7.64
N LYS A 521 -4.04 0.73 -7.87
CA LYS A 521 -3.18 -0.44 -8.10
C LYS A 521 -3.12 -0.87 -9.57
N VAL A 522 -3.33 0.08 -10.49
CA VAL A 522 -3.33 -0.11 -11.95
C VAL A 522 -2.45 0.95 -12.65
N PRO A 523 -1.94 0.69 -13.87
CA PRO A 523 -1.08 1.65 -14.58
C PRO A 523 -1.75 3.02 -14.76
N GLY A 524 -1.11 4.07 -14.24
CA GLY A 524 -1.63 5.45 -14.30
C GLY A 524 -2.74 5.75 -13.28
N GLY A 525 -3.11 4.79 -12.42
CA GLY A 525 -3.93 5.03 -11.24
C GLY A 525 -3.12 5.64 -10.09
N THR A 526 -3.76 6.44 -9.25
CA THR A 526 -3.11 7.14 -8.14
C THR A 526 -3.98 7.15 -6.87
N TYR A 527 -3.33 7.43 -5.73
CA TYR A 527 -3.97 7.71 -4.44
C TYR A 527 -3.42 9.02 -3.90
N ALA A 528 -4.23 10.07 -3.77
CA ALA A 528 -3.76 11.40 -3.34
C ALA A 528 -2.63 11.97 -4.26
N GLY A 529 -2.55 11.53 -5.51
CA GLY A 529 -1.45 11.81 -6.43
C GLY A 529 -0.17 10.98 -6.21
N LEU A 530 -0.21 9.91 -5.40
CA LEU A 530 0.84 8.89 -5.30
C LEU A 530 0.60 7.77 -6.31
N ASP A 531 1.60 7.46 -7.14
CA ASP A 531 1.57 6.31 -8.06
C ASP A 531 1.98 5.02 -7.32
N LEU A 532 1.01 4.42 -6.62
CA LEU A 532 1.22 3.18 -5.87
C LEU A 532 1.52 1.98 -6.79
N TYR A 533 1.08 2.03 -8.06
CA TYR A 533 1.41 1.01 -9.06
C TYR A 533 2.90 1.02 -9.41
N SER A 534 3.50 2.19 -9.65
CA SER A 534 4.95 2.31 -9.84
C SER A 534 5.74 1.97 -8.57
N MET A 535 5.16 2.13 -7.38
CA MET A 535 5.75 1.67 -6.11
C MET A 535 5.70 0.14 -5.95
N GLY A 536 4.78 -0.56 -6.61
CA GLY A 536 4.73 -2.02 -6.64
C GLY A 536 3.34 -2.63 -6.43
N ALA A 537 2.35 -1.87 -5.93
CA ALA A 537 1.02 -2.38 -5.62
C ALA A 537 0.28 -2.91 -6.86
N ARG A 538 -0.48 -4.00 -6.73
CA ARG A 538 -1.22 -4.64 -7.83
C ARG A 538 -2.65 -4.95 -7.42
N ALA A 539 -3.62 -4.72 -8.31
CA ALA A 539 -5.00 -5.11 -8.04
C ALA A 539 -5.13 -6.64 -7.93
N GLY A 540 -5.81 -7.13 -6.88
CA GLY A 540 -5.88 -8.55 -6.55
C GLY A 540 -4.68 -9.05 -5.73
N ARG A 541 -3.87 -8.15 -5.16
CA ARG A 541 -2.73 -8.45 -4.30
C ARG A 541 -2.77 -7.56 -3.05
N PRO A 542 -3.09 -8.12 -1.86
CA PRO A 542 -2.97 -7.38 -0.62
C PRO A 542 -1.52 -6.88 -0.46
N THR A 543 -1.37 -5.59 -0.21
CA THR A 543 -0.12 -4.83 -0.28
C THR A 543 0.06 -4.00 0.98
N LEU A 544 1.14 -4.25 1.73
CA LEU A 544 1.56 -3.42 2.86
C LEU A 544 2.71 -2.49 2.43
N LEU A 545 2.52 -1.17 2.50
CA LEU A 545 3.60 -0.21 2.28
C LEU A 545 4.23 0.18 3.63
N ILE A 546 5.55 0.32 3.70
CA ILE A 546 6.24 0.68 4.95
C ILE A 546 7.27 1.79 4.67
N HIS A 547 7.05 2.97 5.26
CA HIS A 547 7.99 4.07 5.26
C HIS A 547 9.03 3.79 6.35
N VAL A 548 10.31 3.70 5.97
CA VAL A 548 11.41 3.38 6.88
C VAL A 548 12.33 4.59 7.02
N ASP A 549 12.32 5.20 8.19
CA ASP A 549 13.34 6.17 8.59
C ASP A 549 14.43 5.49 9.43
N THR A 550 15.63 6.07 9.44
CA THR A 550 16.80 5.50 10.15
C THR A 550 17.60 6.60 10.82
N MET A 551 17.92 6.46 12.11
CA MET A 551 18.78 7.41 12.81
C MET A 551 20.19 7.46 12.20
N GLN A 552 20.74 8.67 12.05
CA GLN A 552 22.13 8.89 11.62
C GLN A 552 23.12 8.35 12.66
N THR A 553 23.73 7.18 12.40
CA THR A 553 24.74 6.58 13.28
C THR A 553 25.75 5.71 12.51
N THR A 554 26.87 5.39 13.15
CA THR A 554 27.83 4.37 12.68
C THR A 554 27.42 2.95 13.07
N ASP A 555 26.58 2.78 14.10
CA ASP A 555 26.10 1.49 14.61
C ASP A 555 25.41 0.66 13.50
N GLU A 556 25.78 -0.61 13.37
CA GLU A 556 25.20 -1.50 12.36
C GLU A 556 23.82 -2.02 12.78
N GLY A 557 23.53 -2.18 14.08
CA GLY A 557 22.24 -2.64 14.57
C GLY A 557 21.08 -1.71 14.23
N VAL A 558 21.38 -0.41 14.11
CA VAL A 558 20.43 0.65 13.72
C VAL A 558 20.29 0.79 12.20
N LYS A 559 21.26 0.33 11.41
CA LYS A 559 21.19 0.41 9.94
C LYS A 559 20.40 -0.79 9.41
N PRO A 560 19.24 -0.60 8.74
CA PRO A 560 18.51 -1.73 8.18
C PRO A 560 19.39 -2.44 7.14
N GLN A 561 19.49 -3.77 7.27
CA GLN A 561 20.15 -4.63 6.29
C GLN A 561 19.16 -4.97 5.18
N ARG A 562 19.63 -4.99 3.93
CA ARG A 562 18.78 -5.30 2.77
C ARG A 562 18.17 -6.70 2.90
N GLU A 563 18.98 -7.65 3.33
CA GLU A 563 18.62 -9.05 3.52
C GLU A 563 17.60 -9.21 4.65
N ALA A 564 17.61 -8.34 5.66
CA ALA A 564 16.61 -8.36 6.73
C ALA A 564 15.24 -7.91 6.22
N LEU A 565 15.19 -6.82 5.45
CA LEU A 565 13.96 -6.37 4.78
C LEU A 565 13.45 -7.44 3.79
N GLN A 566 14.35 -8.02 2.99
CA GLN A 566 13.99 -9.07 2.03
C GLN A 566 13.47 -10.34 2.72
N ALA A 567 14.01 -10.76 3.86
CA ALA A 567 13.48 -11.91 4.59
C ALA A 567 12.03 -11.71 5.03
N VAL A 568 11.62 -10.48 5.39
CA VAL A 568 10.22 -10.16 5.68
C VAL A 568 9.38 -10.13 4.39
N VAL A 569 9.92 -9.62 3.27
CA VAL A 569 9.27 -9.74 1.94
C VAL A 569 8.98 -11.19 1.60
N ASP A 570 9.97 -12.07 1.73
CA ASP A 570 9.86 -13.48 1.40
C ASP A 570 8.94 -14.24 2.38
N ALA A 571 8.69 -13.71 3.59
CA ALA A 571 7.71 -14.25 4.53
C ALA A 571 6.27 -13.93 4.10
N PHE A 572 5.97 -12.68 3.79
CA PHE A 572 4.63 -12.27 3.34
C PHE A 572 4.31 -12.76 1.92
N ALA A 573 5.30 -12.81 1.02
CA ALA A 573 5.12 -13.30 -0.34
C ALA A 573 4.66 -14.77 -0.40
N ARG A 574 5.14 -15.62 0.53
CA ARG A 574 4.67 -17.01 0.71
C ARG A 574 3.21 -17.13 1.13
N ARG A 575 2.59 -16.03 1.57
CA ARG A 575 1.18 -15.92 1.96
C ARG A 575 0.36 -15.08 0.97
N ASN A 576 0.90 -14.83 -0.24
CA ASN A 576 0.26 -14.04 -1.31
C ASN A 576 0.02 -12.57 -0.91
N ILE A 577 0.81 -12.02 0.02
CA ILE A 577 0.79 -10.61 0.42
C ILE A 577 2.09 -9.96 -0.07
N ASP A 578 1.99 -8.82 -0.73
CA ASP A 578 3.13 -7.99 -1.12
C ASP A 578 3.47 -7.01 0.01
N ILE A 579 4.75 -6.77 0.27
CA ILE A 579 5.23 -5.82 1.26
C ILE A 579 6.35 -4.97 0.68
N LEU A 580 6.20 -3.65 0.79
CA LEU A 580 6.92 -2.66 0.01
C LEU A 580 7.59 -1.65 0.94
N PHE A 581 8.83 -1.96 1.34
CA PHE A 581 9.66 -1.08 2.16
C PHE A 581 10.22 0.11 1.38
N ASP A 582 10.31 1.26 2.05
CA ASP A 582 10.92 2.49 1.55
C ASP A 582 11.95 3.04 2.56
N VAL A 583 13.22 2.69 2.39
CA VAL A 583 14.38 3.35 3.04
C VAL A 583 14.91 4.54 2.22
N GLY A 584 14.17 4.94 1.18
CA GLY A 584 14.54 5.96 0.21
C GLY A 584 15.94 5.75 -0.36
N SER A 585 16.79 6.78 -0.27
CA SER A 585 18.06 6.84 -1.00
C SER A 585 19.15 5.86 -0.52
N MET A 586 18.93 5.11 0.56
CA MET A 586 19.97 4.32 1.26
C MET A 586 20.68 3.29 0.37
N TYR A 587 19.96 2.54 -0.47
CA TYR A 587 20.56 1.55 -1.39
C TYR A 587 20.68 2.04 -2.84
N THR A 588 20.02 3.15 -3.20
CA THR A 588 20.02 3.73 -4.54
C THR A 588 19.51 5.16 -4.48
N ALA A 589 20.21 6.09 -5.13
CA ALA A 589 19.76 7.48 -5.22
C ALA A 589 18.47 7.65 -6.06
N SER A 590 18.15 6.69 -6.94
CA SER A 590 16.97 6.72 -7.81
C SER A 590 15.86 5.80 -7.30
N PHE A 591 14.61 6.24 -7.44
CA PHE A 591 13.39 5.47 -7.19
C PHE A 591 13.48 4.07 -7.83
N SER A 592 13.22 3.03 -7.02
CA SER A 592 13.34 1.63 -7.42
C SER A 592 12.78 0.72 -6.31
N PRO A 593 11.56 0.17 -6.47
CA PRO A 593 10.96 -0.75 -5.50
C PRO A 593 11.84 -1.97 -5.16
N ALA A 594 12.47 -2.59 -6.17
CA ALA A 594 13.42 -3.72 -5.99
C ALA A 594 14.71 -3.36 -5.23
N ASN A 595 14.86 -2.09 -4.84
CA ASN A 595 15.95 -1.58 -4.02
C ASN A 595 15.43 -0.78 -2.81
N PHE A 596 14.18 -1.02 -2.41
CA PHE A 596 13.52 -0.39 -1.26
C PHE A 596 13.57 1.14 -1.27
N ASN A 597 13.47 1.75 -2.46
CA ASN A 597 13.33 3.19 -2.63
C ASN A 597 12.00 3.50 -3.33
N LEU A 598 11.03 3.96 -2.54
CA LEU A 598 9.73 4.46 -3.01
C LEU A 598 9.66 6.00 -2.90
N GLY A 599 10.80 6.67 -2.71
CA GLY A 599 10.95 8.13 -2.74
C GLY A 599 10.56 8.89 -1.47
N GLY A 600 10.51 8.25 -0.30
CA GLY A 600 10.10 8.88 0.96
C GLY A 600 11.05 8.67 2.15
N GLY A 601 11.46 7.43 2.42
CA GLY A 601 12.27 7.09 3.61
C GLY A 601 13.61 7.83 3.69
N LYS A 602 14.06 8.21 4.88
CA LYS A 602 15.31 8.99 5.03
C LYS A 602 16.11 8.75 6.29
N MET A 603 17.37 9.20 6.24
CA MET A 603 18.21 9.31 7.43
C MET A 603 17.78 10.51 8.28
N VAL A 604 17.35 10.27 9.52
CA VAL A 604 16.87 11.28 10.47
C VAL A 604 17.88 11.57 11.57
N ALA A 605 17.70 12.71 12.26
CA ALA A 605 18.60 13.12 13.35
C ALA A 605 18.67 12.06 14.47
N PHE A 606 19.88 11.80 14.97
CA PHE A 606 20.11 10.84 16.05
C PHE A 606 19.48 11.29 17.37
N ALA A 607 18.89 10.35 18.10
CA ALA A 607 18.56 10.49 19.51
C ALA A 607 19.04 9.26 20.28
N ALA A 608 19.58 9.46 21.48
CA ALA A 608 20.04 8.36 22.33
C ALA A 608 18.89 7.43 22.73
N CYS A 609 17.70 8.00 22.97
CA CYS A 609 16.49 7.28 23.32
C CYS A 609 15.24 7.82 22.59
N VAL A 610 14.36 6.91 22.16
CA VAL A 610 13.07 7.20 21.53
C VAL A 610 12.03 6.15 21.93
N ASP A 611 10.76 6.54 22.05
CA ASP A 611 9.64 5.62 22.31
C ASP A 611 8.34 6.14 21.65
N LEU A 612 7.28 5.32 21.66
CA LEU A 612 5.89 5.73 21.40
C LEU A 612 5.36 6.63 22.53
N ASN A 613 5.69 6.30 23.78
CA ASN A 613 5.30 7.02 25.00
C ASN A 613 6.51 7.27 25.92
N PRO A 614 7.47 8.11 25.49
CA PRO A 614 8.78 8.24 26.14
C PRO A 614 8.72 8.92 27.51
N ALA A 615 9.71 8.59 28.34
CA ALA A 615 10.07 9.35 29.53
C ALA A 615 10.59 10.76 29.17
N SER A 616 10.56 11.67 30.15
CA SER A 616 11.10 13.03 29.98
C SER A 616 12.57 13.01 29.55
N GLY A 617 12.90 13.76 28.50
CA GLY A 617 14.23 13.80 27.89
C GLY A 617 14.42 12.87 26.67
N CYS A 618 13.55 11.88 26.47
CA CYS A 618 13.59 11.01 25.30
C CYS A 618 12.72 11.53 24.15
N SER A 619 13.12 11.17 22.92
CA SER A 619 12.40 11.57 21.71
C SER A 619 11.12 10.78 21.52
N ARG A 620 10.17 11.33 20.78
CA ARG A 620 8.89 10.68 20.45
C ARG A 620 8.89 10.21 19.02
N LEU A 621 8.44 8.98 18.75
CA LEU A 621 8.29 8.49 17.38
C LEU A 621 7.39 9.40 16.52
N ALA A 622 6.30 9.89 17.11
CA ALA A 622 5.34 10.77 16.46
C ALA A 622 5.96 12.06 15.89
N ASP A 623 7.02 12.60 16.52
CA ASP A 623 7.68 13.82 16.02
C ASP A 623 8.60 13.54 14.83
N TYR A 624 9.21 12.35 14.77
CA TYR A 624 9.92 11.89 13.57
C TYR A 624 8.96 11.66 12.40
N LYS A 625 7.83 10.96 12.64
CA LYS A 625 6.74 10.79 11.66
C LYS A 625 6.20 12.14 11.20
N ALA A 626 5.98 13.09 12.12
CA ALA A 626 5.57 14.47 11.81
C ALA A 626 6.55 15.18 10.86
N ALA A 627 7.85 15.08 11.12
CA ALA A 627 8.92 15.76 10.37
C ALA A 627 9.39 15.00 9.11
N SER A 628 8.79 13.86 8.77
CA SER A 628 9.29 13.00 7.70
C SER A 628 8.24 12.41 6.76
N MET A 629 7.15 11.91 7.33
CA MET A 629 6.15 11.18 6.56
C MET A 629 5.16 12.16 5.93
N ASP A 630 5.25 12.33 4.60
CA ASP A 630 4.28 13.08 3.79
C ASP A 630 2.86 12.67 4.18
N LEU A 631 2.00 13.65 4.48
CA LEU A 631 0.62 13.43 4.92
C LEU A 631 -0.13 12.43 4.03
N ARG A 632 0.10 12.46 2.71
CA ARG A 632 -0.52 11.59 1.71
C ARG A 632 -0.26 10.10 1.93
N ARG A 633 0.87 9.75 2.59
CA ARG A 633 1.27 8.36 2.84
C ARG A 633 0.56 7.74 4.04
N ARG A 634 0.15 8.54 5.02
CA ARG A 634 -0.23 8.07 6.37
C ARG A 634 -1.56 7.31 6.47
N GLN A 635 -2.25 7.10 5.34
CA GLN A 635 -3.43 6.22 5.26
C GLN A 635 -3.14 4.87 4.58
N VAL A 636 -1.97 4.70 3.94
CA VAL A 636 -1.64 3.48 3.17
C VAL A 636 -0.22 2.93 3.45
N PHE A 637 0.65 3.71 4.12
CA PHE A 637 1.93 3.26 4.66
C PHE A 637 1.90 3.11 6.20
N HIS A 638 2.48 2.02 6.71
CA HIS A 638 2.99 1.97 8.09
C HIS A 638 4.29 2.78 8.21
N TYR A 639 4.69 3.14 9.43
CA TYR A 639 5.92 3.90 9.70
C TYR A 639 6.84 3.15 10.68
N LEU A 640 8.04 2.83 10.20
CA LEU A 640 9.12 2.21 10.96
C LEU A 640 10.23 3.23 11.19
N LEU A 641 10.64 3.40 12.46
CA LEU A 641 11.91 4.04 12.79
C LEU A 641 12.94 2.99 13.25
N MET A 642 14.01 2.86 12.48
CA MET A 642 15.23 2.18 12.94
C MET A 642 16.00 3.13 13.87
N ALA A 643 16.11 2.76 15.15
CA ALA A 643 16.46 3.63 16.27
C ALA A 643 17.62 3.10 17.11
N SER A 644 18.22 3.99 17.93
CA SER A 644 19.29 3.63 18.87
C SER A 644 18.79 2.77 20.04
N SER A 645 17.96 3.34 20.92
CA SER A 645 17.43 2.64 22.09
C SER A 645 16.08 3.21 22.54
N ARG A 646 15.40 2.48 23.43
CA ARG A 646 14.25 2.93 24.23
C ARG A 646 14.62 3.30 25.67
N ASN A 647 15.77 2.83 26.19
CA ASN A 647 16.22 3.10 27.56
C ASN A 647 16.61 4.59 27.69
N ALA A 648 16.21 5.25 28.78
CA ALA A 648 16.37 6.70 28.93
C ALA A 648 17.82 7.20 29.06
N ASP A 649 18.77 6.30 29.32
CA ASP A 649 20.21 6.55 29.33
C ASP A 649 20.89 6.28 27.97
N GLY A 650 20.15 5.75 26.99
CA GLY A 650 20.67 5.31 25.69
C GLY A 650 21.40 3.96 25.70
N SER A 651 21.35 3.21 26.80
CA SER A 651 21.93 1.86 26.90
C SER A 651 21.16 0.84 26.05
N SER A 652 21.72 -0.35 25.81
CA SER A 652 21.04 -1.43 25.06
C SER A 652 19.77 -1.89 25.79
N GLY A 653 18.60 -1.74 25.15
CA GLY A 653 17.27 -2.05 25.70
C GLY A 653 16.52 -3.13 24.94
N SER A 654 15.18 -3.03 24.92
CA SER A 654 14.33 -3.88 24.09
C SER A 654 14.72 -3.83 22.60
N SER A 655 14.41 -4.89 21.85
CA SER A 655 14.57 -4.96 20.40
C SER A 655 13.68 -3.96 19.66
N GLY A 656 12.53 -3.59 20.24
CA GLY A 656 11.62 -2.62 19.66
C GLY A 656 10.44 -2.25 20.57
N VAL A 657 9.41 -1.68 19.93
CA VAL A 657 8.02 -1.56 20.40
C VAL A 657 7.11 -1.15 19.24
N ALA A 658 5.87 -1.63 19.25
CA ALA A 658 4.87 -1.34 18.24
C ALA A 658 3.48 -1.08 18.83
N GLU A 659 2.65 -0.40 18.04
CA GLU A 659 1.22 -0.27 18.29
C GLU A 659 0.46 -1.56 17.97
N ILE A 660 -0.58 -1.85 18.74
CA ILE A 660 -1.45 -3.03 18.54
C ILE A 660 -2.64 -2.64 17.67
N GLY A 661 -2.64 -3.08 16.41
CA GLY A 661 -3.63 -2.69 15.40
C GLY A 661 -3.44 -1.27 14.85
N GLY A 662 -2.26 -0.68 15.04
CA GLY A 662 -1.90 0.67 14.63
C GLY A 662 -1.10 0.75 13.32
N ASN A 663 -0.29 1.79 13.19
CA ASN A 663 0.58 1.97 12.03
C ASN A 663 2.04 2.30 12.37
N ASP A 664 2.37 2.58 13.64
CA ASP A 664 3.69 3.07 14.05
C ASP A 664 4.50 2.04 14.86
N PHE A 665 5.78 1.87 14.52
CA PHE A 665 6.68 0.95 15.23
C PHE A 665 8.17 1.35 15.22
N ILE A 666 8.91 0.80 16.19
CA ILE A 666 10.32 1.07 16.46
C ILE A 666 11.11 -0.23 16.45
N VAL A 667 12.29 -0.22 15.82
CA VAL A 667 13.32 -1.25 16.00
C VAL A 667 14.55 -0.60 16.63
N SER A 668 14.85 -0.94 17.88
CA SER A 668 15.83 -0.30 18.78
C SER A 668 17.03 -1.22 19.10
N LEU A 669 17.62 -1.80 18.05
CA LEU A 669 18.76 -2.73 18.14
C LEU A 669 20.14 -2.02 18.24
N GLY A 670 20.18 -0.71 18.48
CA GLY A 670 21.42 0.03 18.70
C GLY A 670 22.05 -0.29 20.06
N LYS A 671 23.38 -0.14 20.16
CA LYS A 671 24.20 -0.54 21.32
C LYS A 671 24.15 -2.04 21.68
N TRP A 672 23.47 -2.89 20.92
CA TRP A 672 23.48 -4.35 21.08
C TRP A 672 24.84 -4.99 20.70
N GLY A 673 25.74 -4.26 20.02
CA GLY A 673 27.05 -4.76 19.59
C GLY A 673 27.03 -5.58 18.28
N LEU A 674 25.89 -5.60 17.59
CA LEU A 674 25.72 -6.25 16.28
C LEU A 674 26.66 -5.65 15.24
N ASN A 675 27.21 -6.50 14.36
CA ASN A 675 28.25 -6.12 13.42
C ASN A 675 28.37 -7.14 12.27
N SER A 676 28.97 -6.76 11.14
CA SER A 676 29.14 -7.64 9.97
C SER A 676 30.54 -8.28 9.82
N ASN A 677 31.42 -8.13 10.82
CA ASN A 677 32.85 -8.52 10.75
C ASN A 677 33.12 -10.03 10.50
N THR A 678 32.15 -10.90 10.78
CA THR A 678 32.23 -12.34 10.49
C THR A 678 30.92 -12.80 9.86
N ALA A 679 30.92 -13.92 9.14
CA ALA A 679 29.69 -14.48 8.58
C ALA A 679 28.63 -14.74 9.68
N SER A 680 29.03 -15.33 10.80
CA SER A 680 28.15 -15.57 11.97
C SER A 680 27.58 -14.28 12.56
N ASN A 681 28.38 -13.21 12.66
CA ASN A 681 27.91 -11.93 13.19
C ASN A 681 27.00 -11.20 12.20
N ARG A 682 27.32 -11.23 10.89
CA ARG A 682 26.46 -10.71 9.82
C ARG A 682 25.11 -11.41 9.79
N TYR A 683 25.08 -12.73 9.94
CA TYR A 683 23.82 -13.46 10.06
C TYR A 683 23.06 -13.04 11.33
N ARG A 684 23.69 -12.94 12.51
CA ARG A 684 23.01 -12.42 13.72
C ARG A 684 22.40 -11.03 13.50
N LEU A 685 23.15 -10.10 12.88
CA LEU A 685 22.70 -8.75 12.56
C LEU A 685 21.47 -8.76 11.63
N ILE A 686 21.53 -9.51 10.52
CA ILE A 686 20.42 -9.65 9.56
C ILE A 686 19.20 -10.31 10.22
N ASN A 687 19.41 -11.43 10.91
CA ASN A 687 18.36 -12.29 11.42
C ASN A 687 17.61 -11.66 12.61
N TYR A 688 18.30 -10.98 13.52
CA TYR A 688 17.64 -10.24 14.60
C TYR A 688 16.84 -9.05 14.06
N GLN A 689 17.34 -8.32 13.05
CA GLN A 689 16.55 -7.29 12.38
C GLN A 689 15.33 -7.89 11.67
N ALA A 690 15.47 -8.99 10.93
CA ALA A 690 14.35 -9.65 10.24
C ALA A 690 13.27 -10.13 11.21
N GLY A 691 13.67 -10.82 12.28
CA GLY A 691 12.76 -11.29 13.34
C GLY A 691 12.05 -10.15 14.06
N THR A 692 12.78 -9.09 14.41
CA THR A 692 12.19 -7.93 15.11
C THR A 692 11.29 -7.11 14.19
N ILE A 693 11.70 -6.79 12.95
CA ILE A 693 10.87 -6.04 12.00
C ILE A 693 9.55 -6.78 11.73
N MET A 694 9.57 -8.11 11.62
CA MET A 694 8.34 -8.90 11.47
C MET A 694 7.50 -8.94 12.77
N HIS A 695 8.13 -9.01 13.95
CA HIS A 695 7.42 -9.03 15.25
C HIS A 695 6.66 -7.73 15.51
N GLU A 696 7.35 -6.60 15.38
CA GLU A 696 6.80 -5.27 15.60
C GLU A 696 5.75 -4.92 14.51
N LEU A 697 5.92 -5.40 13.27
CA LEU A 697 4.87 -5.34 12.25
C LEU A 697 3.65 -6.21 12.60
N GLY A 698 3.85 -7.38 13.20
CA GLY A 698 2.77 -8.28 13.61
C GLY A 698 1.85 -7.64 14.65
N HIS A 699 2.39 -6.84 15.57
CA HIS A 699 1.58 -6.01 16.48
C HIS A 699 0.74 -4.98 15.73
N ASN A 700 1.32 -4.26 14.76
CA ASN A 700 0.55 -3.33 13.90
C ASN A 700 -0.58 -4.04 13.13
N LEU A 701 -0.36 -5.30 12.75
CA LEU A 701 -1.37 -6.16 12.13
C LEU A 701 -2.35 -6.81 13.14
N GLY A 702 -2.27 -6.46 14.43
CA GLY A 702 -3.24 -6.82 15.48
C GLY A 702 -2.85 -8.03 16.34
N LEU A 703 -1.68 -8.63 16.13
CA LEU A 703 -1.20 -9.78 16.92
C LEU A 703 -0.64 -9.36 18.28
N ARG A 704 -0.54 -10.32 19.19
CA ARG A 704 0.11 -10.22 20.50
C ARG A 704 1.12 -11.36 20.68
N HIS A 705 1.89 -11.36 21.78
CA HIS A 705 2.97 -12.33 22.01
C HIS A 705 2.55 -13.81 22.09
N GLY A 706 1.25 -14.06 22.32
CA GLY A 706 0.62 -15.38 22.22
C GLY A 706 -0.45 -15.49 21.14
N GLY A 707 -0.44 -14.59 20.15
CA GLY A 707 -1.41 -14.52 19.05
C GLY A 707 -2.56 -13.58 19.39
N PHE A 708 -3.58 -14.10 20.06
CA PHE A 708 -4.75 -13.33 20.54
C PHE A 708 -4.61 -12.81 21.99
N GLU A 709 -3.49 -13.14 22.64
CA GLU A 709 -3.21 -12.92 24.07
C GLU A 709 -1.75 -12.50 24.32
N ASN A 710 -1.44 -12.00 25.52
CA ASN A 710 -0.08 -11.59 25.89
C ASN A 710 0.82 -12.76 26.39
N THR A 711 0.29 -13.98 26.53
CA THR A 711 1.03 -15.13 27.06
C THR A 711 2.15 -15.54 26.10
N ASN A 712 3.39 -15.35 26.53
CA ASN A 712 4.59 -15.56 25.75
C ASN A 712 5.22 -16.95 26.03
N ASP A 713 6.34 -17.26 25.38
CA ASP A 713 7.20 -18.43 25.65
C ASP A 713 6.52 -19.82 25.49
N LYS A 714 5.34 -19.86 24.87
CA LYS A 714 4.53 -21.08 24.62
C LYS A 714 5.17 -21.95 23.52
N PRO A 715 5.67 -23.17 23.77
CA PRO A 715 6.39 -23.93 22.73
C PRO A 715 5.55 -24.28 21.50
N ASN A 716 4.23 -24.48 21.65
CA ASN A 716 3.31 -24.79 20.56
C ASN A 716 2.83 -23.58 19.74
N TYR A 717 3.02 -22.35 20.22
CA TYR A 717 2.74 -21.15 19.43
C TYR A 717 3.95 -20.82 18.54
N TYR A 718 4.01 -21.47 17.38
CA TYR A 718 5.17 -21.51 16.49
C TYR A 718 5.23 -20.29 15.55
N SER A 719 5.34 -19.12 16.16
CA SER A 719 5.29 -17.79 15.54
C SER A 719 6.44 -16.93 16.02
N ILE A 720 7.01 -16.06 15.17
CA ILE A 720 8.04 -15.10 15.62
C ILE A 720 7.50 -14.03 16.58
N MET A 721 6.18 -13.93 16.77
CA MET A 721 5.55 -13.12 17.83
C MET A 721 5.88 -13.63 19.24
N ASN A 722 6.33 -14.88 19.36
CA ASN A 722 6.76 -15.52 20.58
C ASN A 722 8.26 -15.26 20.80
N TYR A 723 8.67 -14.78 21.98
CA TYR A 723 10.08 -14.50 22.30
C TYR A 723 10.99 -15.73 22.21
N LEU A 724 10.43 -16.91 22.49
CA LEU A 724 11.08 -18.20 22.27
C LEU A 724 11.61 -18.35 20.84
N TYR A 725 10.96 -17.70 19.85
CA TYR A 725 11.27 -17.78 18.43
C TYR A 725 11.70 -16.46 17.78
N GLN A 726 11.36 -15.28 18.33
CA GLN A 726 11.64 -13.96 17.73
C GLN A 726 13.12 -13.76 17.35
N LEU A 727 14.03 -13.97 18.31
CA LEU A 727 15.48 -13.78 18.12
C LEU A 727 16.19 -15.08 17.73
N GLN A 728 15.64 -16.24 18.11
CA GLN A 728 16.26 -17.56 17.85
C GLN A 728 15.85 -18.16 16.49
N GLY A 729 14.82 -17.60 15.86
CA GLY A 729 14.23 -18.07 14.61
C GLY A 729 13.40 -19.33 14.79
N LEU A 730 12.64 -19.65 13.75
CA LEU A 730 12.05 -20.98 13.59
C LEU A 730 13.10 -21.94 13.01
N GLY A 731 12.99 -23.22 13.37
CA GLY A 731 13.76 -24.30 12.77
C GLY A 731 13.27 -24.63 11.36
N ASP A 732 13.85 -25.65 10.71
CA ASP A 732 13.56 -25.96 9.32
C ASP A 732 12.09 -26.37 9.15
N ARG A 733 11.56 -27.17 10.08
CA ARG A 733 10.16 -27.65 10.13
C ARG A 733 9.65 -27.75 11.57
N ALA A 734 8.34 -27.58 11.79
CA ALA A 734 7.75 -27.62 13.13
C ALA A 734 7.71 -29.03 13.78
N THR A 735 7.97 -30.11 13.01
CA THR A 735 8.11 -31.49 13.50
C THR A 735 9.56 -31.93 13.77
N SER A 736 10.52 -31.05 13.47
CA SER A 736 11.95 -31.26 13.75
C SER A 736 12.25 -31.14 15.26
N ILE A 737 13.53 -31.30 15.63
CA ILE A 737 14.00 -30.97 16.98
C ILE A 737 14.15 -29.45 17.17
N GLY A 738 14.26 -28.67 16.09
CA GLY A 738 14.45 -27.22 16.08
C GLY A 738 13.55 -26.40 17.03
N PRO A 739 12.21 -26.61 17.10
CA PRO A 739 11.35 -25.94 18.07
C PRO A 739 11.78 -26.21 19.51
N VAL A 740 11.98 -27.49 19.84
CA VAL A 740 12.33 -27.94 21.20
C VAL A 740 13.71 -27.44 21.62
N GLN A 741 14.65 -27.27 20.68
CA GLN A 741 15.95 -26.66 20.96
C GLN A 741 15.85 -25.21 21.47
N ARG A 742 14.80 -24.44 21.10
CA ARG A 742 14.60 -23.09 21.67
C ARG A 742 14.15 -23.18 23.13
N TYR A 743 13.24 -24.10 23.43
CA TYR A 743 12.83 -24.40 24.81
C TYR A 743 14.02 -24.83 25.67
N TYR A 744 14.87 -25.75 25.17
CA TYR A 744 16.10 -26.13 25.87
C TYR A 744 17.07 -24.96 26.04
N LEU A 745 17.20 -24.05 25.08
CA LEU A 745 18.06 -22.87 25.20
C LEU A 745 17.56 -21.91 26.30
N ASP A 746 16.26 -21.63 26.38
CA ASP A 746 15.69 -20.78 27.45
C ASP A 746 15.86 -21.40 28.85
N LYS A 747 15.57 -22.70 29.00
CA LYS A 747 15.70 -23.40 30.29
C LYS A 747 17.16 -23.80 30.62
N GLY A 748 18.13 -23.51 29.74
CA GLY A 748 19.56 -23.80 29.94
C GLY A 748 19.94 -25.28 29.80
N TYR A 749 19.11 -26.10 29.14
CA TYR A 749 19.30 -27.54 28.99
C TYR A 749 20.18 -27.89 27.79
N ASN A 750 20.76 -29.09 27.81
CA ASN A 750 21.57 -29.68 26.73
C ASN A 750 22.77 -28.83 26.25
N SER A 751 23.21 -27.84 27.04
CA SER A 751 24.35 -26.97 26.76
C SER A 751 24.31 -26.28 25.38
N LEU A 752 23.10 -25.95 24.92
CA LEU A 752 22.88 -25.26 23.65
C LEU A 752 23.33 -23.78 23.71
N SER A 753 23.55 -23.22 22.53
CA SER A 753 23.78 -21.80 22.30
C SER A 753 22.94 -21.33 21.11
N THR A 754 22.72 -20.02 20.97
CA THR A 754 22.04 -19.44 19.78
C THR A 754 22.61 -19.93 18.44
N CYS A 755 23.91 -20.23 18.35
CA CYS A 755 24.55 -20.67 17.10
C CYS A 755 24.52 -22.19 16.87
N SER A 756 24.16 -23.00 17.86
CA SER A 756 24.07 -24.47 17.73
C SER A 756 22.64 -24.96 17.46
N LEU A 757 21.69 -24.05 17.25
CA LEU A 757 20.31 -24.36 16.88
C LEU A 757 20.21 -24.73 15.39
N GLU A 758 19.31 -25.67 15.07
CA GLU A 758 18.75 -25.88 13.73
C GLU A 758 18.09 -24.56 13.27
N GLY A 759 18.40 -24.05 12.07
CA GLY A 759 17.92 -22.73 11.65
C GLY A 759 18.38 -21.57 12.55
N SER A 760 19.59 -21.65 13.12
CA SER A 760 20.11 -20.64 14.06
C SER A 760 20.22 -19.24 13.45
N ALA A 761 20.04 -18.22 14.31
CA ALA A 761 20.30 -16.82 13.97
C ALA A 761 21.75 -16.52 13.53
N CYS A 762 22.68 -17.46 13.71
CA CYS A 762 24.07 -17.37 13.25
C CYS A 762 24.28 -17.92 11.83
N SER A 763 23.20 -18.28 11.11
CA SER A 763 23.23 -18.99 9.84
C SER A 763 22.31 -18.38 8.77
N SER A 764 22.45 -18.85 7.53
CA SER A 764 21.55 -18.54 6.41
C SER A 764 20.30 -19.42 6.35
N THR A 765 20.09 -20.35 7.28
CA THR A 765 18.87 -21.19 7.36
C THR A 765 17.89 -20.73 8.44
N PHE A 766 18.15 -19.58 9.06
CA PHE A 766 17.20 -18.89 9.94
C PHE A 766 15.87 -18.64 9.24
N ARG A 767 14.75 -18.99 9.88
CA ARG A 767 13.41 -18.83 9.33
C ARG A 767 12.56 -17.90 10.18
N ILE A 768 11.77 -17.06 9.51
CA ILE A 768 10.69 -16.26 10.10
C ILE A 768 9.35 -16.60 9.43
N ASP A 769 8.31 -16.66 10.24
CA ASP A 769 6.91 -16.95 9.87
C ASP A 769 6.03 -16.55 11.08
N TYR A 770 4.77 -16.21 10.84
CA TYR A 770 3.77 -16.31 11.90
C TYR A 770 3.18 -17.73 11.93
N SER A 771 2.43 -18.06 12.99
CA SER A 771 1.78 -19.36 13.08
C SER A 771 0.55 -19.44 12.15
N ASP A 772 0.27 -20.66 11.71
CA ASP A 772 -0.93 -21.06 10.97
C ASP A 772 -1.92 -21.84 11.88
N GLY A 773 -1.73 -21.79 13.20
CA GLY A 773 -2.63 -22.37 14.20
C GLY A 773 -2.71 -23.90 14.21
N SER A 774 -1.81 -24.59 13.51
CA SER A 774 -1.87 -26.04 13.34
C SER A 774 -1.38 -26.88 14.53
N SER A 775 -0.89 -26.29 15.64
CA SER A 775 -0.54 -27.08 16.82
C SER A 775 -1.74 -27.41 17.69
N GLU A 776 -1.76 -28.63 18.21
CA GLU A 776 -2.61 -29.02 19.33
C GLU A 776 -2.28 -28.24 20.61
N ARG A 777 -3.22 -28.24 21.55
CA ARG A 777 -3.04 -27.62 22.87
C ARG A 777 -2.08 -28.46 23.71
N LEU A 778 -1.02 -27.83 24.22
CA LEU A 778 -0.22 -28.45 25.27
C LEU A 778 -1.00 -28.35 26.59
N ASN A 779 -1.17 -29.49 27.26
CA ASN A 779 -1.72 -29.56 28.61
C ASN A 779 -0.54 -29.71 29.58
N GLU A 780 -0.21 -28.66 30.33
CA GLU A 780 0.96 -28.63 31.22
C GLU A 780 0.81 -29.53 32.45
N ASN A 781 -0.40 -30.05 32.70
CA ASN A 781 -0.65 -31.08 33.70
C ASN A 781 -0.42 -32.51 33.15
N SER A 782 -0.20 -32.67 31.83
CA SER A 782 -0.16 -33.96 31.14
C SER A 782 0.53 -33.88 29.77
N LEU A 783 1.76 -33.36 29.73
CA LEU A 783 2.57 -33.26 28.51
C LEU A 783 3.04 -34.64 28.05
N LEU A 784 3.02 -34.89 26.75
CA LEU A 784 3.53 -36.12 26.12
C LEU A 784 4.73 -35.78 25.25
N GLU A 785 5.86 -36.43 25.49
CA GLU A 785 7.13 -36.14 24.80
C GLU A 785 7.07 -36.46 23.29
N ALA A 786 6.37 -37.53 22.93
CA ALA A 786 6.13 -37.95 21.55
C ALA A 786 5.21 -37.00 20.76
N ALA A 787 4.47 -36.11 21.43
CA ALA A 787 3.67 -35.07 20.76
C ALA A 787 4.52 -33.86 20.32
N SER A 788 5.75 -33.74 20.83
CA SER A 788 6.60 -32.55 20.69
C SER A 788 5.80 -31.28 21.07
N ILE A 789 5.93 -30.20 20.30
CA ILE A 789 5.17 -28.96 20.45
C ILE A 789 3.70 -29.05 19.98
N GLY A 790 3.08 -30.23 20.01
CA GLY A 790 1.68 -30.43 19.59
C GLY A 790 1.48 -30.50 18.07
N ARG A 791 2.54 -30.70 17.27
CA ARG A 791 2.43 -30.96 15.81
C ARG A 791 2.90 -32.37 15.41
N GLY A 792 3.08 -33.25 16.41
CA GLY A 792 3.81 -34.50 16.23
C GLY A 792 5.31 -34.26 16.05
N ALA A 793 6.04 -35.32 15.72
CA ALA A 793 7.49 -35.30 15.60
C ALA A 793 7.98 -36.15 14.43
N ASP A 794 9.15 -35.79 13.89
CA ASP A 794 9.89 -36.65 12.96
C ASP A 794 10.36 -37.94 13.64
N SER A 795 10.73 -38.95 12.84
CA SER A 795 11.25 -40.22 13.38
C SER A 795 12.53 -39.99 14.21
N GLY A 796 12.47 -40.35 15.50
CA GLY A 796 13.56 -40.15 16.45
C GLY A 796 13.57 -38.78 17.15
N VAL A 797 12.67 -37.86 16.79
CA VAL A 797 12.47 -36.58 17.49
C VAL A 797 11.42 -36.76 18.59
N TYR A 798 11.63 -36.11 19.72
CA TYR A 798 10.69 -35.98 20.82
C TYR A 798 11.06 -34.75 21.66
N ALA A 799 10.12 -34.26 22.47
CA ALA A 799 10.42 -33.25 23.47
C ALA A 799 10.64 -33.92 24.84
N ASP A 800 11.91 -34.15 25.20
CA ASP A 800 12.36 -34.54 26.54
C ASP A 800 11.98 -33.45 27.55
N TRP A 801 10.75 -33.49 28.07
CA TRP A 801 10.20 -32.47 28.96
C TRP A 801 10.76 -32.64 30.38
N ASN A 802 11.04 -33.88 30.78
CA ASN A 802 11.59 -34.18 32.11
C ASN A 802 13.14 -34.20 32.17
N ASN A 803 13.82 -33.93 31.04
CA ASN A 803 15.29 -33.88 30.91
C ASN A 803 15.99 -35.20 31.29
N SER A 804 15.31 -36.34 31.05
CA SER A 804 15.81 -37.70 31.31
C SER A 804 16.75 -38.22 30.22
N LYS A 805 16.79 -37.56 29.06
CA LYS A 805 17.57 -37.92 27.87
C LYS A 805 17.14 -39.22 27.20
N ALA A 806 15.87 -39.61 27.38
CA ALA A 806 15.22 -40.73 26.71
C ALA A 806 13.75 -40.44 26.49
N LEU A 807 13.15 -40.92 25.38
CA LEU A 807 11.72 -40.78 25.13
C LEU A 807 10.89 -41.52 26.19
N ASN A 808 10.04 -40.80 26.91
CA ASN A 808 9.12 -41.33 27.92
C ASN A 808 7.68 -41.40 27.37
N SER A 809 6.99 -42.53 27.62
CA SER A 809 5.57 -42.71 27.26
C SER A 809 4.59 -42.22 28.33
N SER A 810 5.09 -41.91 29.53
CA SER A 810 4.31 -41.38 30.64
C SER A 810 4.11 -39.88 30.49
N ALA A 811 2.92 -39.38 30.79
CA ALA A 811 2.68 -37.94 30.79
C ALA A 811 3.41 -37.24 31.95
N TYR A 812 3.91 -36.03 31.71
CA TYR A 812 4.63 -35.23 32.70
C TYR A 812 3.89 -33.91 33.00
N ALA A 813 4.02 -33.41 34.23
CA ALA A 813 3.45 -32.15 34.67
C ALA A 813 4.56 -31.10 34.78
N LEU A 814 4.52 -30.06 33.94
CA LEU A 814 5.57 -29.06 33.81
C LEU A 814 5.01 -27.75 33.25
N ASP A 815 5.35 -26.67 33.95
CA ASP A 815 5.21 -25.28 33.51
C ASP A 815 6.28 -25.02 32.42
N VAL A 816 5.86 -24.88 31.16
CA VAL A 816 6.81 -24.73 30.04
C VAL A 816 6.98 -23.28 29.61
N ASN A 817 5.97 -22.42 29.76
CA ASN A 817 6.13 -20.99 29.52
C ASN A 817 6.89 -20.30 30.68
N GLY A 818 6.80 -20.81 31.90
CA GLY A 818 7.44 -20.27 33.11
C GLY A 818 6.58 -19.26 33.88
N ASP A 819 5.25 -19.29 33.75
CA ASP A 819 4.36 -18.33 34.42
C ASP A 819 3.98 -18.71 35.87
N GLY A 820 4.29 -19.94 36.30
CA GLY A 820 4.01 -20.48 37.62
C GLY A 820 2.69 -21.25 37.75
N VAL A 821 1.91 -21.41 36.68
CA VAL A 821 0.57 -22.04 36.71
C VAL A 821 0.43 -23.10 35.61
N LEU A 822 0.33 -24.38 35.99
CA LEU A 822 0.10 -25.48 35.05
C LEU A 822 -1.25 -25.34 34.33
N GLY A 823 -1.24 -24.87 33.07
CA GLY A 823 -2.42 -24.53 32.31
C GLY A 823 -2.63 -25.37 31.05
N TYR A 824 -3.17 -24.69 30.03
CA TYR A 824 -3.29 -25.18 28.66
C TYR A 824 -2.77 -24.10 27.71
N LEU A 825 -1.65 -24.36 27.05
CA LEU A 825 -1.10 -23.43 26.07
C LEU A 825 -1.73 -23.67 24.70
N GLN A 826 -2.15 -22.59 24.02
CA GLN A 826 -2.91 -22.62 22.77
C GLN A 826 -2.13 -21.92 21.66
N ASP A 827 -2.00 -22.58 20.51
CA ASP A 827 -1.50 -21.99 19.25
C ASP A 827 -2.59 -21.12 18.57
N TYR A 828 -2.21 -20.24 17.66
CA TYR A 828 -3.13 -19.33 16.98
C TYR A 828 -2.81 -19.25 15.49
N ASP A 829 -3.85 -19.15 14.66
CA ASP A 829 -3.69 -18.88 13.22
C ASP A 829 -3.52 -17.38 13.02
N ASP A 830 -2.29 -16.90 13.24
CA ASP A 830 -1.91 -15.51 13.03
C ASP A 830 -2.22 -15.08 11.59
N TRP A 831 -1.84 -15.91 10.60
CA TRP A 831 -2.00 -15.60 9.18
C TRP A 831 -3.47 -15.48 8.75
N GLY A 832 -4.37 -16.25 9.34
CA GLY A 832 -5.82 -16.11 9.16
C GLY A 832 -6.47 -14.97 9.94
N ASN A 833 -5.73 -14.27 10.82
CA ASN A 833 -6.27 -13.24 11.72
C ASN A 833 -5.57 -11.87 11.63
N ILE A 834 -4.46 -11.72 10.90
CA ILE A 834 -3.82 -10.41 10.68
C ILE A 834 -4.75 -9.40 9.98
N SER A 835 -4.78 -8.18 10.50
CA SER A 835 -5.58 -7.06 9.98
C SER A 835 -4.76 -6.18 9.05
N LEU A 836 -4.83 -6.43 7.74
CA LEU A 836 -4.16 -5.60 6.72
C LEU A 836 -4.75 -4.18 6.59
N ARG A 837 -6.00 -3.95 7.01
CA ARG A 837 -6.76 -2.70 6.76
C ARG A 837 -6.65 -1.66 7.90
N PHE A 838 -5.51 -0.99 8.03
CA PHE A 838 -5.44 0.22 8.86
C PHE A 838 -6.16 1.42 8.17
N ALA A 839 -6.43 2.54 8.86
CA ALA A 839 -7.24 3.67 8.35
C ALA A 839 -8.70 3.37 7.91
N ARG A 840 -9.16 2.11 7.94
CA ARG A 840 -10.49 1.67 7.45
C ARG A 840 -11.51 1.31 8.54
N THR A 841 -11.09 1.18 9.80
CA THR A 841 -11.91 0.65 10.91
C THR A 841 -11.87 1.58 12.12
N SER A 842 -12.71 1.37 13.14
CA SER A 842 -12.57 2.11 14.41
C SER A 842 -11.28 1.78 15.16
N GLN A 843 -10.50 0.79 14.73
CA GLN A 843 -9.20 0.47 15.28
C GLN A 843 -8.17 1.36 14.58
N GLY A 844 -7.91 1.13 13.28
CA GLY A 844 -7.04 1.98 12.46
C GLY A 844 -7.53 3.43 12.22
N SER A 845 -8.64 3.86 12.82
CA SER A 845 -9.09 5.25 12.85
C SER A 845 -9.64 5.59 14.24
N ALA A 846 -8.76 6.10 15.09
CA ALA A 846 -9.11 6.73 16.36
C ALA A 846 -9.90 5.82 17.33
N GLY A 847 -9.48 4.56 17.45
CA GLY A 847 -9.52 3.73 18.67
C GLY A 847 -10.85 3.08 19.10
N ALA A 848 -10.91 1.74 18.99
CA ALA A 848 -11.51 0.81 19.96
C ALA A 848 -11.28 -0.66 19.56
N ALA A 849 -10.35 -1.36 20.22
CA ALA A 849 -10.10 -2.80 20.01
C ALA A 849 -10.82 -3.67 21.06
N MET A 850 -12.12 -3.91 20.83
CA MET A 850 -12.80 -5.14 21.29
C MET A 850 -12.69 -6.20 20.17
N LEU A 851 -12.70 -7.51 20.41
CA LEU A 851 -12.64 -8.32 21.64
C LEU A 851 -12.34 -9.77 21.21
N ARG A 852 -11.65 -10.57 22.05
CA ARG A 852 -11.98 -12.00 22.22
C ARG A 852 -11.46 -12.66 23.52
N SER A 853 -10.38 -12.17 24.12
CA SER A 853 -9.69 -12.90 25.21
C SER A 853 -10.02 -12.49 26.66
N ILE A 854 -10.55 -11.29 26.94
CA ILE A 854 -10.64 -10.76 28.32
C ILE A 854 -12.05 -10.26 28.65
N ASN A 855 -12.74 -10.96 29.55
CA ASN A 855 -13.97 -10.49 30.18
C ASN A 855 -13.73 -9.94 31.61
N SER A 856 -12.48 -9.64 31.95
CA SER A 856 -12.02 -9.44 33.33
C SER A 856 -11.05 -8.27 33.55
N GLU A 857 -11.02 -7.22 32.70
CA GLU A 857 -10.35 -5.95 33.09
C GLU A 857 -10.88 -4.66 32.42
N ARG A 858 -12.20 -4.56 32.25
CA ARG A 858 -12.85 -3.42 31.58
C ARG A 858 -12.92 -2.16 32.46
N LYS A 859 -11.78 -1.57 32.86
CA LYS A 859 -11.71 -0.39 33.75
C LYS A 859 -10.84 0.81 33.33
N GLN A 860 -9.96 0.73 32.32
CA GLN A 860 -9.29 1.92 31.77
C GLN A 860 -9.35 1.99 30.23
N ALA A 861 -10.36 2.69 29.71
CA ALA A 861 -10.39 3.11 28.31
C ALA A 861 -9.45 4.30 28.09
N LYS A 862 -8.14 4.04 27.91
CA LYS A 862 -7.16 5.07 27.55
C LYS A 862 -7.49 5.60 26.14
N LYS A 863 -7.82 6.90 26.05
CA LYS A 863 -8.21 7.58 24.80
C LYS A 863 -7.01 8.28 24.16
N SER A 864 -6.66 7.87 22.95
CA SER A 864 -5.95 8.67 21.97
C SER A 864 -6.64 8.44 20.62
N ARG A 865 -6.84 9.53 19.86
CA ARG A 865 -7.86 9.60 18.78
C ARG A 865 -7.57 10.64 17.70
N ALA A 866 -6.32 11.07 17.54
CA ALA A 866 -5.99 12.16 16.60
C ALA A 866 -5.86 11.67 15.15
N PHE A 867 -6.12 12.59 14.22
CA PHE A 867 -5.90 12.38 12.81
C PHE A 867 -4.38 12.30 12.50
N MET A 868 -3.93 11.16 11.98
CA MET A 868 -2.59 10.90 11.41
C MET A 868 -1.39 10.98 12.38
N HIS A 869 -1.67 10.96 13.69
CA HIS A 869 -0.72 10.83 14.80
C HIS A 869 -1.44 10.06 15.94
N ASP A 870 -1.70 8.79 15.66
CA ASP A 870 -2.79 8.01 16.24
C ASP A 870 -2.35 7.06 17.36
N GLN A 871 -1.59 7.55 18.36
CA GLN A 871 -1.03 6.73 19.46
C GLN A 871 -2.03 5.67 20.01
N PHE A 872 -1.75 4.38 19.82
CA PHE A 872 -2.63 3.29 20.26
C PHE A 872 -2.22 2.65 21.60
N GLU A 873 -2.92 1.56 21.98
CA GLU A 873 -2.33 0.54 22.84
C GLU A 873 -1.06 0.01 22.15
N HIS A 874 0.01 -0.20 22.89
CA HIS A 874 1.28 -0.72 22.39
C HIS A 874 1.65 -1.99 23.15
N SER A 875 2.52 -2.81 22.57
CA SER A 875 2.99 -4.03 23.21
C SER A 875 3.94 -3.74 24.38
N GLU A 876 3.86 -4.56 25.43
CA GLU A 876 4.72 -4.45 26.62
C GLU A 876 6.04 -5.21 26.40
N GLU A 877 6.90 -4.66 25.54
CA GLU A 877 8.17 -5.32 25.19
C GLU A 877 9.18 -5.38 26.34
N LYS A 878 9.81 -6.55 26.54
CA LYS A 878 10.84 -6.79 27.57
C LYS A 878 12.23 -6.85 26.95
N PRO A 879 13.27 -6.27 27.57
CA PRO A 879 14.65 -6.46 27.12
C PRO A 879 15.14 -7.90 27.35
N PRO A 880 16.03 -8.43 26.49
CA PRO A 880 16.79 -9.64 26.78
C PRO A 880 17.53 -9.61 28.12
N ARG A 881 17.81 -10.78 28.70
CA ARG A 881 18.57 -10.90 29.97
C ARG A 881 20.00 -10.33 29.80
N PRO A 882 20.63 -9.71 30.83
CA PRO A 882 21.94 -9.06 30.71
C PRO A 882 23.07 -9.92 30.10
N GLU A 883 22.99 -11.23 30.29
CA GLU A 883 23.92 -12.25 29.79
C GLU A 883 23.96 -12.28 28.26
N PHE A 884 22.80 -12.14 27.60
CA PHE A 884 22.68 -12.09 26.14
C PHE A 884 23.50 -10.94 25.54
N PHE A 885 23.41 -9.74 26.13
CA PHE A 885 24.21 -8.59 25.73
C PHE A 885 25.70 -8.79 26.01
N HIS A 886 26.06 -9.53 27.07
CA HIS A 886 27.45 -9.88 27.35
C HIS A 886 28.02 -10.88 26.33
N GLU A 887 27.22 -11.83 25.84
CA GLU A 887 27.62 -12.71 24.73
C GLU A 887 27.76 -11.96 23.41
N LEU A 888 26.84 -11.05 23.07
CA LEU A 888 26.96 -10.22 21.86
C LEU A 888 28.20 -9.33 21.92
N ARG A 889 28.48 -8.69 23.06
CA ARG A 889 29.71 -7.91 23.24
C ARG A 889 30.97 -8.77 23.15
N LYS A 890 30.99 -9.99 23.72
CA LYS A 890 32.11 -10.94 23.57
C LYS A 890 32.33 -11.38 22.11
N ALA A 891 31.28 -11.46 21.31
CA ALA A 891 31.36 -11.75 19.87
C ALA A 891 31.73 -10.52 19.01
N SER A 892 31.86 -9.33 19.62
CA SER A 892 32.18 -8.07 18.95
C SER A 892 33.62 -7.64 19.24
N PRO A 893 34.39 -7.15 18.25
CA PRO A 893 35.77 -6.67 18.48
C PRO A 893 35.84 -5.40 19.34
N TYR A 894 34.70 -4.76 19.62
CA TYR A 894 34.62 -3.50 20.39
C TYR A 894 34.54 -3.70 21.92
N ALA A 895 34.74 -4.92 22.43
CA ALA A 895 34.68 -5.28 23.85
C ALA A 895 35.73 -4.60 24.79
N GLN A 896 36.39 -3.52 24.34
CA GLN A 896 37.41 -2.75 25.07
C GLN A 896 37.18 -1.23 25.01
N PHE A 897 36.02 -0.76 24.52
CA PHE A 897 35.75 0.67 24.24
C PHE A 897 34.35 1.18 24.68
N ASP A 898 33.78 0.62 25.75
CA ASP A 898 32.76 1.28 26.60
C ASP A 898 33.34 1.38 28.02
#